data_AF-A0A6H9KKG2-F1
#
_entry.id   AF-A0A6H9KKG2-F1
#
_cell.length_a   1.000
_cell.length_b   1.000
_cell.length_c   1.000
_cell.angle_alpha   90.00
_cell.angle_beta   90.00
_cell.angle_gamma   90.00
#
_symmetry.space_group_name_H-M   'P 1'
#
loop_
_entity.id
_entity.type
_entity.pdbx_description
1 polymer ?
#
loop_
_entity_poly.entity_id
_entity_poly.type
_entity_poly.pdbx_seq_one_letter_code
_entity_poly.pdbx_strand_id
1 'polypeptide(L)'
;MKKISILFLLFTLIGTVFAKQNKKQTTVNLLFTNDIHGVFTEQPATFMNPTHPPMLSGFPGFVTYLKNIKKDAVRKNEGVLVFDSGNFFQGNPIAVLDSGRSAIEMMNGLYDAMTLGPYDFIFGSKNIENLSEQATFPIVAANLNPTAGSFAKVKPFVIKEFNGVKIGILGLVTGSLRNAVIRANLKNLSPVSEVEAMKEWIPKIKEAGADVVIILASAGIPYDREDKYEEFLTEVDEGLDVENASLNALGVAKYAKGADLILTSGAGRGYNVPWYDPESHVYVFQNYGGGSEFGHIKMKIDSETKKFVGFENAIYNDAGQTAMQERFPADKETATKANSTLEKAMKNLYDYKEIKAEVKISEAKAEDFRAKRPNNWEVPSVNLEDEIDIITWNLEFFPASDEETIEALSEIMMDLDADIFALQEIRYTGWLSDLMEKIPHYGLVASQQASFMDLAIVYKKDMFHLVGQTEPFAENDYDYAGRPPLRGDFIYYKNGENIPLSIINLHMKCCNSGLQRRKNAVKKLHSYVDKEYQNGTKNFIILGDWNDDLKDAPGEHSFDSFFNDDRFYFANQELVYDIEQSSYPHEPWVSYLDHILVSEYLVPKDSGYRIQTILMDKFMGGMEIYEKLLSDHRPVALGFKLKKPF
;
A
#
# COMPACT_ATOMS: atom_id res chain seq x y z
N MET A 1 74.97 0.95 -64.31
CA MET A 1 75.41 2.34 -64.08
C MET A 1 74.20 3.27 -64.14
N LYS A 2 74.12 4.21 -63.18
CA LYS A 2 73.23 5.40 -63.07
C LYS A 2 71.78 5.10 -62.61
N LYS A 3 71.47 5.33 -61.31
CA LYS A 3 71.05 6.58 -60.60
C LYS A 3 69.51 6.60 -60.53
N ILE A 4 68.81 6.31 -59.42
CA ILE A 4 68.70 7.03 -58.12
C ILE A 4 68.49 8.55 -58.28
N SER A 5 67.25 8.95 -58.01
CA SER A 5 66.78 10.14 -57.27
C SER A 5 65.68 10.92 -58.00
N ILE A 6 64.47 10.89 -57.45
CA ILE A 6 63.55 12.01 -57.13
C ILE A 6 62.19 11.38 -56.82
N LEU A 7 61.85 11.27 -55.54
CA LEU A 7 60.61 11.80 -54.93
C LEU A 7 60.61 11.42 -53.43
N PHE A 8 61.28 12.22 -52.62
CA PHE A 8 61.07 12.28 -51.17
C PHE A 8 60.09 13.45 -50.93
N LEU A 9 59.21 13.31 -49.95
CA LEU A 9 58.04 14.15 -49.62
C LEU A 9 56.77 13.86 -50.43
N LEU A 10 55.98 12.88 -49.98
CA LEU A 10 54.53 13.06 -49.77
C LEU A 10 53.89 11.85 -49.04
N PHE A 11 54.46 11.37 -47.94
CA PHE A 11 53.83 10.26 -47.18
C PHE A 11 54.06 10.34 -45.67
N THR A 12 53.99 11.54 -45.10
CA THR A 12 53.95 11.74 -43.64
C THR A 12 53.01 12.89 -43.28
N LEU A 13 51.72 12.77 -43.61
CA LEU A 13 50.66 13.58 -42.97
C LEU A 13 49.22 13.04 -43.18
N ILE A 14 48.97 11.74 -43.07
CA ILE A 14 47.59 11.20 -42.91
C ILE A 14 47.55 10.15 -41.77
N GLY A 15 48.52 10.20 -40.86
CA GLY A 15 48.44 9.53 -39.56
C GLY A 15 48.26 10.62 -38.51
N THR A 16 47.22 10.52 -37.68
CA THR A 16 46.87 11.40 -36.53
C THR A 16 45.94 12.60 -36.76
N VAL A 17 44.76 12.39 -37.36
CA VAL A 17 43.54 13.15 -36.96
C VAL A 17 42.32 12.21 -36.94
N PHE A 18 42.41 11.12 -36.17
CA PHE A 18 41.25 10.71 -35.37
C PHE A 18 41.63 11.07 -33.94
N ALA A 19 41.69 12.38 -33.66
CA ALA A 19 41.50 12.83 -32.30
C ALA A 19 40.17 12.20 -31.87
N LYS A 20 40.23 11.30 -30.89
CA LYS A 20 39.06 10.86 -30.13
C LYS A 20 38.44 12.17 -29.64
N GLN A 21 37.43 12.65 -30.34
CA GLN A 21 36.71 13.85 -29.95
C GLN A 21 36.09 13.44 -28.62
N ASN A 22 36.73 13.81 -27.51
CA ASN A 22 36.16 13.65 -26.19
C ASN A 22 34.92 14.52 -26.21
N LYS A 23 33.79 13.92 -26.59
CA LYS A 23 32.49 14.59 -26.63
C LYS A 23 32.31 15.22 -25.26
N LYS A 24 32.21 16.55 -25.23
CA LYS A 24 32.06 17.28 -23.98
C LYS A 24 30.73 16.85 -23.37
N GLN A 25 30.75 16.26 -22.19
CA GLN A 25 29.54 15.78 -21.50
C GLN A 25 29.20 16.71 -20.35
N THR A 26 27.90 17.00 -20.20
CA THR A 26 27.33 17.59 -19.00
C THR A 26 26.80 16.45 -18.15
N THR A 27 27.13 16.47 -16.85
CA THR A 27 26.65 15.47 -15.89
C THR A 27 25.57 16.08 -15.01
N VAL A 28 24.47 15.34 -14.82
CA VAL A 28 23.42 15.67 -13.86
C VAL A 28 23.28 14.50 -12.89
N ASN A 29 23.52 14.77 -11.61
CA ASN A 29 23.28 13.84 -10.52
C ASN A 29 21.76 13.74 -10.31
N LEU A 30 21.20 12.58 -10.55
CA LEU A 30 19.79 12.28 -10.38
C LEU A 30 19.64 11.39 -9.14
N LEU A 31 19.11 11.99 -8.07
CA LEU A 31 18.77 11.28 -6.85
C LEU A 31 17.26 11.08 -6.81
N PHE A 32 16.83 9.95 -6.28
CA PHE A 32 15.40 9.66 -6.21
C PHE A 32 15.03 8.77 -5.04
N THR A 33 13.78 8.91 -4.61
CA THR A 33 13.12 8.04 -3.64
C THR A 33 11.79 7.55 -4.24
N ASN A 34 11.23 6.53 -3.60
CA ASN A 34 9.88 6.05 -3.87
C ASN A 34 9.35 5.35 -2.63
N ASP A 35 8.02 5.24 -2.54
CA ASP A 35 7.35 4.44 -1.53
C ASP A 35 7.87 4.75 -0.11
N ILE A 36 8.08 6.05 0.22
CA ILE A 36 8.58 6.43 1.56
C ILE A 36 7.62 5.93 2.65
N HIS A 37 6.32 5.86 2.33
CA HIS A 37 5.28 5.35 3.21
C HIS A 37 5.26 6.01 4.60
N GLY A 38 5.53 7.31 4.64
CA GLY A 38 5.65 8.05 5.89
C GLY A 38 6.91 7.72 6.71
N VAL A 39 7.77 6.79 6.32
CA VAL A 39 8.93 6.39 7.13
C VAL A 39 10.08 7.38 6.99
N PHE A 40 10.01 8.48 7.76
CA PHE A 40 11.03 9.54 7.81
C PHE A 40 12.06 9.38 8.94
N THR A 41 11.94 8.34 9.78
CA THR A 41 12.82 8.11 10.93
C THR A 41 13.92 7.10 10.64
N GLU A 42 14.86 6.97 11.57
CA GLU A 42 15.77 5.82 11.62
C GLU A 42 14.97 4.57 11.98
N GLN A 43 15.40 3.40 11.47
CA GLN A 43 14.68 2.14 11.71
C GLN A 43 15.62 0.93 11.69
N PRO A 44 15.29 -0.15 12.42
CA PRO A 44 16.01 -1.41 12.32
C PRO A 44 15.71 -2.12 10.99
N ALA A 45 16.74 -2.63 10.32
CA ALA A 45 16.60 -3.49 9.12
C ALA A 45 16.27 -4.94 9.52
N THR A 46 15.06 -5.17 10.05
CA THR A 46 14.59 -6.51 10.46
C THR A 46 14.57 -7.52 9.32
N PHE A 47 14.41 -7.07 8.07
CA PHE A 47 14.50 -7.91 6.88
C PHE A 47 15.91 -8.49 6.65
N MET A 48 16.97 -7.84 7.17
CA MET A 48 18.34 -8.37 7.09
C MET A 48 18.64 -9.35 8.22
N ASN A 49 18.22 -9.01 9.44
CA ASN A 49 18.38 -9.86 10.61
C ASN A 49 17.25 -9.55 11.62
N PRO A 50 16.23 -10.42 11.73
CA PRO A 50 15.11 -10.16 12.63
C PRO A 50 15.48 -10.11 14.11
N THR A 51 16.56 -10.79 14.51
CA THR A 51 16.98 -10.92 15.92
C THR A 51 17.95 -9.82 16.35
N HIS A 52 18.86 -9.42 15.45
CA HIS A 52 19.86 -8.37 15.69
C HIS A 52 19.95 -7.45 14.46
N PRO A 53 18.90 -6.69 14.17
CA PRO A 53 18.85 -5.87 12.97
C PRO A 53 19.89 -4.73 13.02
N PRO A 54 20.64 -4.49 11.93
CA PRO A 54 21.44 -3.28 11.83
C PRO A 54 20.53 -2.05 11.69
N MET A 55 21.06 -0.86 12.00
CA MET A 55 20.30 0.38 11.92
C MET A 55 20.39 1.03 10.53
N LEU A 56 19.24 1.43 10.01
CA LEU A 56 19.09 2.32 8.87
C LEU A 56 18.94 3.74 9.38
N SER A 57 19.75 4.63 8.82
CA SER A 57 19.64 6.08 9.01
C SER A 57 18.41 6.70 8.34
N GLY A 58 17.79 5.97 7.40
CA GLY A 58 16.58 6.37 6.69
C GLY A 58 16.71 7.69 5.94
N PHE A 59 15.60 8.43 5.90
CA PHE A 59 15.52 9.76 5.31
C PHE A 59 16.56 10.77 5.89
N PRO A 60 16.87 10.80 7.19
CA PRO A 60 17.97 11.61 7.73
C PRO A 60 19.33 11.32 7.07
N GLY A 61 19.66 10.06 6.78
CA GLY A 61 20.89 9.70 6.08
C GLY A 61 20.89 10.18 4.63
N PHE A 62 19.75 10.05 3.94
CA PHE A 62 19.56 10.61 2.60
C PHE A 62 19.77 12.13 2.58
N VAL A 63 19.28 12.87 3.57
CA VAL A 63 19.50 14.33 3.66
C VAL A 63 20.99 14.68 3.78
N THR A 64 21.74 13.97 4.63
CA THR A 64 23.20 14.16 4.72
C THR A 64 23.88 13.88 3.38
N TYR A 65 23.51 12.76 2.74
CA TYR A 65 24.04 12.38 1.44
C TYR A 65 23.78 13.45 0.38
N LEU A 66 22.53 13.92 0.26
CA LEU A 66 22.11 14.96 -0.67
C LEU A 66 22.89 16.27 -0.45
N LYS A 67 23.08 16.70 0.81
CA LYS A 67 23.87 17.89 1.15
C LYS A 67 25.31 17.76 0.66
N ASN A 68 25.91 16.58 0.75
CA ASN A 68 27.26 16.32 0.26
C ASN A 68 27.32 16.30 -1.28
N ILE A 69 26.36 15.65 -1.94
CA ILE A 69 26.29 15.65 -3.41
C ILE A 69 26.09 17.06 -3.95
N LYS A 70 25.21 17.88 -3.36
CA LYS A 70 25.03 19.29 -3.75
C LYS A 70 26.34 20.08 -3.64
N LYS A 71 27.15 19.88 -2.58
CA LYS A 71 28.47 20.54 -2.44
C LYS A 71 29.48 20.08 -3.49
N ASP A 72 29.53 18.79 -3.78
CA ASP A 72 30.47 18.24 -4.76
C ASP A 72 30.09 18.59 -6.20
N ALA A 73 28.79 18.61 -6.51
CA ALA A 73 28.26 19.00 -7.80
C ALA A 73 28.65 20.46 -8.16
N VAL A 74 28.58 21.38 -7.19
CA VAL A 74 29.06 22.76 -7.37
C VAL A 74 30.54 22.80 -7.75
N ARG A 75 31.39 21.99 -7.09
CA ARG A 75 32.84 21.93 -7.39
C ARG A 75 33.13 21.37 -8.78
N LYS A 76 32.28 20.48 -9.27
CA LYS A 76 32.45 19.77 -10.55
C LYS A 76 31.65 20.42 -11.69
N ASN A 77 30.88 21.47 -11.41
CA ASN A 77 29.92 22.08 -12.35
C ASN A 77 28.90 21.05 -12.90
N GLU A 78 28.39 20.19 -12.01
CA GLU A 78 27.38 19.17 -12.30
C GLU A 78 26.01 19.60 -11.78
N GLY A 79 24.95 19.11 -12.42
CA GLY A 79 23.57 19.35 -11.99
C GLY A 79 23.20 18.42 -10.83
N VAL A 80 22.17 18.80 -10.08
CA VAL A 80 21.54 17.91 -9.09
C VAL A 80 20.04 18.05 -9.25
N LEU A 81 19.35 16.92 -9.44
CA LEU A 81 17.90 16.81 -9.44
C LEU A 81 17.48 15.74 -8.44
N VAL A 82 16.41 16.02 -7.69
CA VAL A 82 15.89 15.12 -6.67
C VAL A 82 14.41 14.86 -6.89
N PHE A 83 14.01 13.61 -7.06
CA PHE A 83 12.62 13.25 -7.34
C PHE A 83 12.06 12.20 -6.39
N ASP A 84 10.74 12.20 -6.22
CA ASP A 84 10.03 11.12 -5.54
C ASP A 84 8.94 10.53 -6.45
N SER A 85 8.82 9.20 -6.45
CA SER A 85 7.89 8.49 -7.34
C SER A 85 6.53 8.14 -6.71
N GLY A 86 6.16 8.76 -5.59
CA GLY A 86 4.84 8.63 -4.96
C GLY A 86 4.77 7.63 -3.80
N ASN A 87 3.57 7.47 -3.23
CA ASN A 87 3.28 6.70 -2.01
C ASN A 87 4.10 7.22 -0.81
N PHE A 88 4.00 8.53 -0.55
CA PHE A 88 4.95 9.22 0.32
C PHE A 88 4.52 9.31 1.79
N PHE A 89 3.21 9.19 2.09
CA PHE A 89 2.70 9.40 3.46
C PHE A 89 1.95 8.22 4.09
N GLN A 90 1.37 7.31 3.30
CA GLN A 90 0.60 6.17 3.81
C GLN A 90 1.51 5.16 4.50
N GLY A 91 1.07 4.50 5.58
CA GLY A 91 1.80 3.36 6.16
C GLY A 91 2.60 3.64 7.43
N ASN A 92 2.70 4.90 7.87
CA ASN A 92 3.29 5.24 9.17
C ASN A 92 2.52 6.38 9.87
N PRO A 93 2.28 6.28 11.19
CA PRO A 93 1.51 7.28 11.94
C PRO A 93 2.01 8.71 11.81
N ILE A 94 3.32 8.92 11.62
CA ILE A 94 3.93 10.25 11.48
C ILE A 94 3.29 11.12 10.39
N ALA A 95 2.81 10.50 9.31
CA ALA A 95 2.24 11.22 8.18
C ALA A 95 0.76 10.88 7.94
N VAL A 96 0.27 9.73 8.40
CA VAL A 96 -1.15 9.37 8.28
C VAL A 96 -2.03 10.26 9.18
N LEU A 97 -1.61 10.53 10.42
CA LEU A 97 -2.45 11.25 11.39
C LEU A 97 -2.67 12.73 11.08
N ASP A 98 -1.86 13.33 10.21
CA ASP A 98 -2.07 14.68 9.71
C ASP A 98 -2.29 14.76 8.20
N SER A 99 -2.71 13.64 7.62
CA SER A 99 -3.07 13.51 6.22
C SER A 99 -1.95 13.95 5.26
N GLY A 100 -0.69 13.65 5.60
CA GLY A 100 0.49 13.84 4.76
C GLY A 100 1.18 15.19 4.93
N ARG A 101 0.68 16.09 5.79
CA ARG A 101 1.29 17.41 5.98
C ARG A 101 2.72 17.30 6.49
N SER A 102 2.95 16.47 7.51
CA SER A 102 4.29 16.26 8.06
C SER A 102 5.26 15.70 7.01
N ALA A 103 4.79 14.87 6.09
CA ALA A 103 5.61 14.35 5.00
C ALA A 103 6.03 15.46 4.03
N ILE A 104 5.10 16.30 3.57
CA ILE A 104 5.41 17.46 2.71
C ILE A 104 6.40 18.41 3.41
N GLU A 105 6.21 18.67 4.70
CA GLU A 105 7.14 19.48 5.49
C GLU A 105 8.55 18.91 5.58
N MET A 106 8.72 17.59 5.58
CA MET A 106 10.04 16.93 5.55
C MET A 106 10.69 17.02 4.17
N MET A 107 9.89 16.97 3.10
CA MET A 107 10.36 17.00 1.72
C MET A 107 10.64 18.44 1.21
N ASN A 108 10.01 19.44 1.80
CA ASN A 108 10.13 20.84 1.38
C ASN A 108 11.59 21.33 1.36
N GLY A 109 11.98 21.99 0.26
CA GLY A 109 13.36 22.47 0.02
C GLY A 109 14.37 21.39 -0.38
N LEU A 110 13.99 20.12 -0.42
CA LEU A 110 14.87 19.01 -0.81
C LEU A 110 14.61 18.50 -2.24
N TYR A 111 13.33 18.38 -2.62
CA TYR A 111 12.87 17.78 -3.87
C TYR A 111 12.64 18.81 -4.99
N ASP A 112 12.84 18.38 -6.23
CA ASP A 112 12.61 19.17 -7.45
C ASP A 112 11.26 18.91 -8.10
N ALA A 113 10.71 17.70 -7.92
CA ALA A 113 9.37 17.28 -8.33
C ALA A 113 9.01 15.95 -7.65
N MET A 114 7.71 15.63 -7.58
CA MET A 114 7.23 14.28 -7.25
C MET A 114 6.02 13.91 -8.12
N THR A 115 5.75 12.61 -8.30
CA THR A 115 4.42 12.14 -8.77
C THR A 115 3.58 11.64 -7.59
N LEU A 116 2.41 11.07 -7.89
CA LEU A 116 1.51 10.45 -6.93
C LEU A 116 1.39 8.95 -7.20
N GLY A 117 1.26 8.17 -6.13
CA GLY A 117 0.88 6.76 -6.18
C GLY A 117 -0.53 6.54 -5.64
N PRO A 118 -1.07 5.31 -5.74
CA PRO A 118 -2.43 5.01 -5.31
C PRO A 118 -2.67 5.31 -3.83
N TYR A 119 -1.68 5.04 -2.97
CA TYR A 119 -1.83 5.24 -1.54
C TYR A 119 -1.87 6.71 -1.14
N ASP A 120 -1.49 7.63 -2.02
CA ASP A 120 -1.61 9.07 -1.73
C ASP A 120 -3.08 9.53 -1.76
N PHE A 121 -3.99 8.71 -2.29
CA PHE A 121 -5.43 9.00 -2.37
C PHE A 121 -6.25 8.45 -1.20
N ILE A 122 -5.66 7.81 -0.18
CA ILE A 122 -6.44 7.23 0.94
C ILE A 122 -7.28 8.27 1.71
N PHE A 123 -6.90 9.55 1.68
CA PHE A 123 -7.65 10.68 2.26
C PHE A 123 -8.37 11.54 1.21
N GLY A 124 -8.43 11.05 -0.02
CA GLY A 124 -9.17 11.64 -1.11
C GLY A 124 -8.46 12.74 -1.89
N SER A 125 -8.99 13.01 -3.08
CA SER A 125 -8.49 14.01 -4.03
C SER A 125 -8.33 15.42 -3.43
N LYS A 126 -9.22 15.81 -2.51
CA LYS A 126 -9.14 17.12 -1.83
C LYS A 126 -7.92 17.24 -0.93
N ASN A 127 -7.49 16.15 -0.31
CA ASN A 127 -6.27 16.14 0.49
C ASN A 127 -5.04 16.41 -0.38
N ILE A 128 -4.96 15.77 -1.55
CA ILE A 128 -3.89 16.01 -2.53
C ILE A 128 -3.84 17.49 -2.96
N GLU A 129 -4.99 18.10 -3.22
CA GLU A 129 -5.06 19.54 -3.53
C GLU A 129 -4.45 20.38 -2.40
N ASN A 130 -4.84 20.13 -1.14
CA ASN A 130 -4.31 20.84 0.02
C ASN A 130 -2.79 20.61 0.24
N LEU A 131 -2.31 19.39 -0.01
CA LEU A 131 -0.88 19.06 0.11
C LEU A 131 -0.07 19.74 -1.00
N SER A 132 -0.60 19.77 -2.23
CA SER A 132 0.00 20.49 -3.35
C SER A 132 0.13 22.00 -3.08
N GLU A 133 -0.74 22.55 -2.25
CA GLU A 133 -0.66 23.95 -1.85
C GLU A 133 0.49 24.25 -0.88
N GLN A 134 0.85 23.27 -0.05
CA GLN A 134 1.89 23.35 0.97
C GLN A 134 3.28 22.92 0.44
N ALA A 135 3.32 22.18 -0.66
CA ALA A 135 4.56 21.76 -1.30
C ALA A 135 5.31 22.95 -1.91
N THR A 136 6.61 23.04 -1.64
CA THR A 136 7.54 24.02 -2.22
C THR A 136 8.12 23.56 -3.56
N PHE A 137 7.72 22.38 -4.01
CA PHE A 137 8.13 21.73 -5.24
C PHE A 137 6.87 21.24 -5.99
N PRO A 138 6.94 21.15 -7.33
CA PRO A 138 5.79 20.73 -8.13
C PRO A 138 5.45 19.27 -7.90
N ILE A 139 4.15 18.99 -7.75
CA ILE A 139 3.58 17.66 -7.90
C ILE A 139 3.15 17.52 -9.37
N VAL A 140 3.59 16.45 -10.03
CA VAL A 140 3.27 16.16 -11.42
C VAL A 140 2.38 14.92 -11.57
N ALA A 141 1.33 15.02 -12.37
CA ALA A 141 0.45 13.92 -12.75
C ALA A 141 -0.29 14.27 -14.04
N ALA A 142 0.05 13.60 -15.13
CA ALA A 142 -0.44 13.91 -16.48
C ALA A 142 -1.71 13.16 -16.85
N ASN A 143 -1.98 12.06 -16.15
CA ASN A 143 -3.13 11.21 -16.38
C ASN A 143 -4.26 11.41 -15.33
N LEU A 144 -4.24 12.53 -14.59
CA LEU A 144 -5.31 12.92 -13.68
C LEU A 144 -6.04 14.15 -14.22
N ASN A 145 -7.25 13.95 -14.75
CA ASN A 145 -8.09 15.06 -15.19
C ASN A 145 -9.10 15.44 -14.10
N PRO A 146 -9.10 16.68 -13.59
CA PRO A 146 -10.11 17.12 -12.64
C PRO A 146 -11.47 17.27 -13.33
N THR A 147 -12.51 16.64 -12.77
CA THR A 147 -13.90 16.82 -13.24
C THR A 147 -14.63 17.93 -12.47
N ALA A 148 -14.13 18.30 -11.28
CA ALA A 148 -14.57 19.45 -10.49
C ALA A 148 -13.45 19.89 -9.52
N GLY A 149 -13.47 21.16 -9.07
CA GLY A 149 -12.45 21.71 -8.15
C GLY A 149 -11.18 22.23 -8.85
N SER A 150 -10.13 22.55 -8.08
CA SER A 150 -8.90 23.16 -8.58
C SER A 150 -7.66 22.28 -8.30
N PHE A 151 -7.40 21.31 -9.17
CA PHE A 151 -6.09 20.62 -9.25
C PHE A 151 -4.98 21.51 -9.83
N ALA A 152 -5.09 22.84 -9.71
CA ALA A 152 -4.27 23.81 -10.45
C ALA A 152 -2.76 23.76 -10.13
N LYS A 153 -2.37 23.28 -8.94
CA LYS A 153 -0.96 23.13 -8.56
C LYS A 153 -0.37 21.77 -8.93
N VAL A 154 -1.20 20.79 -9.27
CA VAL A 154 -0.77 19.52 -9.86
C VAL A 154 -0.68 19.73 -11.37
N LYS A 155 0.51 19.53 -11.94
CA LYS A 155 0.75 19.79 -13.37
C LYS A 155 1.01 18.49 -14.11
N PRO A 156 0.72 18.39 -15.42
CA PRO A 156 1.11 17.20 -16.16
C PRO A 156 2.63 17.02 -16.19
N PHE A 157 3.35 18.13 -16.38
CA PHE A 157 4.81 18.15 -16.40
C PHE A 157 5.39 19.49 -15.93
N VAL A 158 6.70 19.49 -15.68
CA VAL A 158 7.52 20.69 -15.50
C VAL A 158 8.82 20.58 -16.28
N ILE A 159 9.49 21.70 -16.54
CA ILE A 159 10.84 21.72 -17.16
C ILE A 159 11.82 22.37 -16.19
N LYS A 160 12.96 21.71 -15.97
CA LYS A 160 14.10 22.23 -15.21
C LYS A 160 15.27 22.44 -16.17
N GLU A 161 16.00 23.53 -16.00
CA GLU A 161 17.15 23.84 -16.86
C GLU A 161 18.45 23.81 -16.05
N PHE A 162 19.47 23.13 -16.57
CA PHE A 162 20.82 23.11 -16.01
C PHE A 162 21.86 23.21 -17.12
N ASN A 163 22.79 24.17 -17.01
CA ASN A 163 23.85 24.41 -18.00
C ASN A 163 23.33 24.45 -19.46
N GLY A 164 22.14 25.03 -19.66
CA GLY A 164 21.49 25.15 -20.97
C GLY A 164 20.81 23.87 -21.48
N VAL A 165 20.80 22.79 -20.71
CA VAL A 165 20.01 21.57 -20.99
C VAL A 165 18.68 21.66 -20.26
N LYS A 166 17.58 21.49 -21.00
CA LYS A 166 16.21 21.45 -20.48
C LYS A 166 15.76 20.01 -20.27
N ILE A 167 15.41 19.68 -19.04
CA ILE A 167 14.94 18.37 -18.63
C ILE A 167 13.44 18.49 -18.34
N GLY A 168 12.60 17.83 -19.14
CA GLY A 168 11.18 17.70 -18.93
C GLY A 168 10.89 16.56 -17.95
N ILE A 169 9.99 16.80 -17.00
CA ILE A 169 9.58 15.84 -15.97
C ILE A 169 8.08 15.63 -16.09
N LEU A 170 7.68 14.46 -16.59
CA LEU A 170 6.29 14.02 -16.75
C LEU A 170 5.88 13.18 -15.53
N GLY A 171 4.71 13.42 -14.94
CA GLY A 171 4.17 12.56 -13.88
C GLY A 171 3.12 11.60 -14.42
N LEU A 172 3.12 10.36 -13.94
CA LEU A 172 2.08 9.35 -14.20
C LEU A 172 1.69 8.68 -12.89
N VAL A 173 0.39 8.48 -12.70
CA VAL A 173 -0.20 7.65 -11.62
C VAL A 173 -0.59 6.30 -12.22
N THR A 174 -0.54 5.22 -11.43
CA THR A 174 -0.92 3.88 -11.90
C THR A 174 -2.31 3.83 -12.54
N GLY A 175 -2.46 3.03 -13.59
CA GLY A 175 -3.74 2.63 -14.18
C GLY A 175 -4.57 1.74 -13.24
N SER A 176 -3.93 1.09 -12.26
CA SER A 176 -4.60 0.33 -11.20
C SER A 176 -5.29 1.20 -10.14
N LEU A 177 -5.35 2.53 -10.31
CA LEU A 177 -5.81 3.44 -9.26
C LEU A 177 -7.23 3.09 -8.76
N ARG A 178 -8.10 2.66 -9.66
CA ARG A 178 -9.47 2.21 -9.34
C ARG A 178 -9.51 0.89 -8.57
N ASN A 179 -8.51 0.03 -8.74
CA ASN A 179 -8.39 -1.23 -8.03
C ASN A 179 -7.83 -1.01 -6.62
N ALA A 180 -6.91 -0.07 -6.46
CA ALA A 180 -6.23 0.17 -5.18
C ALA A 180 -6.98 1.11 -4.24
N VAL A 181 -7.86 1.99 -4.75
CA VAL A 181 -8.43 3.09 -3.95
C VAL A 181 -9.95 3.07 -3.98
N ILE A 182 -10.56 3.23 -2.80
CA ILE A 182 -12.02 3.38 -2.65
C ILE A 182 -12.51 4.53 -3.55
N ARG A 183 -13.55 4.26 -4.35
CA ARG A 183 -14.10 5.17 -5.36
C ARG A 183 -14.48 6.54 -4.80
N ALA A 184 -15.00 6.58 -3.57
CA ALA A 184 -15.34 7.82 -2.88
C ALA A 184 -14.15 8.78 -2.70
N ASN A 185 -12.93 8.25 -2.57
CA ASN A 185 -11.71 9.04 -2.43
C ASN A 185 -11.22 9.61 -3.77
N LEU A 186 -11.58 8.98 -4.89
CA LEU A 186 -11.29 9.46 -6.23
C LEU A 186 -12.33 10.46 -6.76
N LYS A 187 -13.28 10.88 -5.92
CA LYS A 187 -14.30 11.86 -6.29
C LYS A 187 -13.66 13.11 -6.90
N ASN A 188 -14.27 13.62 -7.97
CA ASN A 188 -13.81 14.76 -8.77
C ASN A 188 -12.56 14.52 -9.64
N LEU A 189 -12.11 13.27 -9.78
CA LEU A 189 -11.05 12.89 -10.71
C LEU A 189 -11.59 11.93 -11.77
N SER A 190 -11.11 12.10 -13.00
CA SER A 190 -11.25 11.14 -14.07
C SER A 190 -9.85 10.76 -14.53
N PRO A 191 -9.26 9.70 -13.96
CA PRO A 191 -8.00 9.16 -14.44
C PRO A 191 -8.15 8.70 -15.89
N VAL A 192 -7.14 8.99 -16.71
CA VAL A 192 -6.98 8.41 -18.06
C VAL A 192 -5.81 7.43 -18.02
N SER A 193 -5.67 6.58 -19.05
CA SER A 193 -4.58 5.60 -19.07
C SER A 193 -3.21 6.26 -19.22
N GLU A 194 -2.18 5.57 -18.73
CA GLU A 194 -0.80 6.02 -18.86
C GLU A 194 -0.38 6.14 -20.33
N VAL A 195 -0.86 5.23 -21.18
CA VAL A 195 -0.56 5.22 -22.62
C VAL A 195 -1.15 6.45 -23.32
N GLU A 196 -2.41 6.79 -23.05
CA GLU A 196 -3.06 7.99 -23.61
C GLU A 196 -2.32 9.26 -23.16
N ALA A 197 -2.00 9.36 -21.87
CA ALA A 197 -1.26 10.50 -21.33
C ALA A 197 0.14 10.63 -21.94
N MET A 198 0.88 9.53 -22.12
CA MET A 198 2.20 9.59 -22.76
C MET A 198 2.12 10.01 -24.23
N LYS A 199 1.13 9.50 -24.98
CA LYS A 199 0.88 9.90 -26.39
C LYS A 199 0.61 11.40 -26.50
N GLU A 200 -0.09 11.98 -25.54
CA GLU A 200 -0.39 13.41 -25.52
C GLU A 200 0.81 14.26 -25.08
N TRP A 201 1.42 13.92 -23.94
CA TRP A 201 2.30 14.85 -23.23
C TRP A 201 3.77 14.76 -23.62
N ILE A 202 4.29 13.60 -24.04
CA ILE A 202 5.69 13.49 -24.48
C ILE A 202 5.98 14.42 -25.67
N PRO A 203 5.15 14.49 -26.73
CA PRO A 203 5.33 15.44 -27.83
C PRO A 203 5.29 16.90 -27.35
N LYS A 204 4.32 17.27 -26.51
CA LYS A 204 4.18 18.64 -25.96
C LYS A 204 5.39 19.07 -25.13
N ILE A 205 5.97 18.15 -24.35
CA ILE A 205 7.19 18.41 -23.57
C ILE A 205 8.37 18.71 -24.51
N LYS A 206 8.50 17.97 -25.61
CA LYS A 206 9.54 18.20 -26.61
C LYS A 206 9.32 19.51 -27.38
N GLU A 207 8.08 19.83 -27.73
CA GLU A 207 7.71 21.10 -28.36
C GLU A 207 8.00 22.30 -27.43
N ALA A 208 7.84 22.12 -26.12
CA ALA A 208 8.26 23.09 -25.10
C ALA A 208 9.79 23.22 -24.96
N GLY A 209 10.55 22.44 -25.73
CA GLY A 209 12.00 22.52 -25.85
C GLY A 209 12.77 21.68 -24.85
N ALA A 210 12.17 20.64 -24.27
CA ALA A 210 12.91 19.67 -23.47
C ALA A 210 13.91 18.89 -24.34
N ASP A 211 15.15 18.84 -23.89
CA ASP A 211 16.24 18.08 -24.51
C ASP A 211 16.26 16.62 -24.01
N VAL A 212 15.88 16.43 -22.74
CA VAL A 212 15.78 15.14 -22.05
C VAL A 212 14.41 15.04 -21.39
N VAL A 213 13.79 13.86 -21.40
CA VAL A 213 12.47 13.62 -20.79
C VAL A 213 12.57 12.48 -19.77
N ILE A 214 12.21 12.80 -18.52
CA ILE A 214 12.13 11.87 -17.40
C ILE A 214 10.65 11.69 -17.04
N ILE A 215 10.23 10.45 -16.84
CA ILE A 215 8.91 10.10 -16.35
C ILE A 215 9.04 9.69 -14.88
N LEU A 216 8.22 10.28 -14.01
CA LEU A 216 7.97 9.81 -12.65
C LEU A 216 6.67 9.01 -12.68
N ALA A 217 6.72 7.72 -12.36
CA ALA A 217 5.56 6.83 -12.42
C ALA A 217 5.36 6.08 -11.10
N SER A 218 4.14 5.68 -10.81
CA SER A 218 3.86 4.69 -9.77
C SER A 218 3.32 3.44 -10.43
N ALA A 219 4.15 2.59 -11.06
CA ALA A 219 3.66 1.44 -11.83
C ALA A 219 4.26 0.08 -11.41
N GLY A 220 5.38 0.09 -10.69
CA GLY A 220 6.05 -1.07 -10.13
C GLY A 220 6.81 -1.91 -11.17
N ILE A 221 8.02 -2.32 -10.83
CA ILE A 221 8.77 -3.34 -11.58
C ILE A 221 8.43 -4.73 -11.00
N PRO A 222 7.94 -5.68 -11.81
CA PRO A 222 7.64 -7.03 -11.33
C PRO A 222 8.91 -7.81 -10.93
N TYR A 223 8.75 -8.81 -10.05
CA TYR A 223 9.89 -9.57 -9.52
C TYR A 223 10.64 -10.35 -10.62
N ASP A 224 9.90 -11.05 -11.47
CA ASP A 224 10.41 -11.83 -12.59
C ASP A 224 10.25 -11.00 -13.87
N ARG A 225 11.13 -9.99 -14.02
CA ARG A 225 10.98 -8.90 -15.01
C ARG A 225 10.89 -9.41 -16.44
N GLU A 226 11.80 -10.31 -16.81
CA GLU A 226 11.92 -10.85 -18.15
C GLU A 226 10.67 -11.67 -18.51
N ASP A 227 10.29 -12.63 -17.65
CA ASP A 227 9.12 -13.48 -17.88
C ASP A 227 7.82 -12.65 -17.93
N LYS A 228 7.66 -11.68 -17.01
CA LYS A 228 6.48 -10.80 -16.99
C LYS A 228 6.41 -9.84 -18.17
N TYR A 229 7.54 -9.48 -18.76
CA TYR A 229 7.55 -8.69 -19.98
C TYR A 229 7.13 -9.53 -21.19
N GLU A 230 7.62 -10.77 -21.31
CA GLU A 230 7.22 -11.69 -22.40
C GLU A 230 5.73 -12.09 -22.32
N GLU A 231 5.22 -12.32 -21.10
CA GLU A 231 3.78 -12.53 -20.86
C GLU A 231 2.97 -11.33 -21.34
N PHE A 232 3.37 -10.12 -20.94
CA PHE A 232 2.73 -8.89 -21.40
C PHE A 232 2.79 -8.71 -22.93
N LEU A 233 3.90 -9.06 -23.59
CA LEU A 233 3.98 -9.01 -25.05
C LEU A 233 3.01 -10.00 -25.70
N THR A 234 2.88 -11.19 -25.13
CA THR A 234 1.92 -12.21 -25.60
C THR A 234 0.49 -11.70 -25.48
N GLU A 235 0.12 -11.11 -24.35
CA GLU A 235 -1.20 -10.50 -24.14
C GLU A 235 -1.49 -9.39 -25.16
N VAL A 236 -0.49 -8.53 -25.45
CA VAL A 236 -0.61 -7.49 -26.48
C VAL A 236 -0.84 -8.10 -27.87
N ASP A 237 -0.11 -9.16 -28.23
CA ASP A 237 -0.29 -9.86 -29.50
C ASP A 237 -1.65 -10.57 -29.59
N GLU A 238 -2.20 -10.99 -28.46
CA GLU A 238 -3.54 -11.58 -28.32
C GLU A 238 -4.66 -10.52 -28.28
N GLY A 239 -4.32 -9.22 -28.30
CA GLY A 239 -5.27 -8.12 -28.43
C GLY A 239 -5.63 -7.40 -27.13
N LEU A 240 -4.75 -7.44 -26.12
CA LEU A 240 -4.90 -6.65 -24.89
C LEU A 240 -5.17 -5.17 -25.20
N ASP A 241 -6.26 -4.64 -24.64
CA ASP A 241 -6.58 -3.23 -24.71
C ASP A 241 -5.73 -2.43 -23.71
N VAL A 242 -4.52 -2.05 -24.15
CA VAL A 242 -3.56 -1.31 -23.34
C VAL A 242 -4.01 0.08 -22.91
N GLU A 243 -5.07 0.62 -23.50
CA GLU A 243 -5.66 1.90 -23.08
C GLU A 243 -6.65 1.73 -21.92
N ASN A 244 -7.05 0.48 -21.61
CA ASN A 244 -7.90 0.15 -20.46
C ASN A 244 -7.22 -0.81 -19.46
N ALA A 245 -6.07 -1.40 -19.83
CA ALA A 245 -5.30 -2.27 -18.96
C ALA A 245 -4.50 -1.49 -17.90
N SER A 246 -4.33 -2.11 -16.73
CA SER A 246 -3.39 -1.62 -15.72
C SER A 246 -1.97 -2.08 -16.06
N LEU A 247 -1.11 -1.15 -16.49
CA LEU A 247 0.27 -1.46 -16.86
C LEU A 247 1.21 -1.41 -15.65
N ASN A 248 2.13 -2.37 -15.58
CA ASN A 248 3.31 -2.25 -14.73
C ASN A 248 4.36 -1.33 -15.40
N ALA A 249 5.47 -1.04 -14.71
CA ALA A 249 6.48 -0.12 -15.21
C ALA A 249 7.16 -0.56 -16.52
N LEU A 250 7.20 -1.86 -16.82
CA LEU A 250 7.75 -2.38 -18.08
C LEU A 250 6.79 -2.13 -19.25
N GLY A 251 5.49 -2.30 -19.00
CA GLY A 251 4.43 -1.94 -19.96
C GLY A 251 4.40 -0.44 -20.24
N VAL A 252 4.54 0.39 -19.20
CA VAL A 252 4.69 1.85 -19.34
C VAL A 252 5.93 2.18 -20.20
N ALA A 253 7.07 1.53 -19.95
CA ALA A 253 8.29 1.75 -20.71
C ALA A 253 8.12 1.46 -22.20
N LYS A 254 7.48 0.34 -22.57
CA LYS A 254 7.23 -0.03 -23.97
C LYS A 254 6.56 1.11 -24.77
N TYR A 255 5.63 1.84 -24.15
CA TYR A 255 4.88 2.93 -24.79
C TYR A 255 5.48 4.33 -24.58
N ALA A 256 6.56 4.47 -23.81
CA ALA A 256 7.19 5.74 -23.47
C ALA A 256 8.15 6.27 -24.56
N LYS A 257 7.87 6.00 -25.84
CA LYS A 257 8.77 6.39 -26.95
C LYS A 257 9.05 7.89 -26.93
N GLY A 258 10.32 8.22 -26.79
CA GLY A 258 10.78 9.60 -26.74
C GLY A 258 10.99 10.16 -25.34
N ALA A 259 10.68 9.40 -24.29
CA ALA A 259 11.31 9.56 -23.00
C ALA A 259 12.74 8.97 -23.01
N ASP A 260 13.54 9.31 -22.01
CA ASP A 260 14.88 8.75 -21.80
C ASP A 260 14.91 7.84 -20.56
N LEU A 261 14.18 8.22 -19.51
CA LEU A 261 14.21 7.57 -18.20
C LEU A 261 12.81 7.48 -17.59
N ILE A 262 12.52 6.38 -16.90
CA ILE A 262 11.43 6.24 -15.95
C ILE A 262 12.02 6.01 -14.56
N LEU A 263 11.60 6.82 -13.59
CA LEU A 263 11.75 6.52 -12.17
C LEU A 263 10.39 6.06 -11.67
N THR A 264 10.33 4.86 -11.09
CA THR A 264 9.06 4.27 -10.68
C THR A 264 9.04 3.88 -9.21
N SER A 265 7.84 3.89 -8.64
CA SER A 265 7.45 3.25 -7.38
C SER A 265 6.55 2.05 -7.63
N GLY A 266 6.28 1.25 -6.60
CA GLY A 266 5.39 0.08 -6.65
C GLY A 266 6.12 -1.26 -6.60
N ALA A 267 5.46 -2.30 -6.09
CA ALA A 267 5.98 -3.67 -5.90
C ALA A 267 7.02 -3.89 -4.77
N GLY A 268 7.41 -2.87 -4.00
CA GLY A 268 8.18 -3.06 -2.77
C GLY A 268 9.53 -3.77 -2.96
N ARG A 269 10.21 -3.53 -4.10
CA ARG A 269 11.52 -4.12 -4.43
C ARG A 269 12.45 -3.11 -5.11
N GLY A 270 13.72 -3.12 -4.71
CA GLY A 270 14.79 -2.34 -5.35
C GLY A 270 15.57 -3.16 -6.37
N TYR A 271 16.06 -2.50 -7.42
CA TYR A 271 16.87 -3.13 -8.47
C TYR A 271 18.18 -2.35 -8.70
N ASN A 272 19.31 -3.03 -8.48
CA ASN A 272 20.63 -2.43 -8.67
C ASN A 272 20.94 -2.13 -10.15
N VAL A 273 20.32 -2.88 -11.06
CA VAL A 273 20.45 -2.72 -12.51
C VAL A 273 19.10 -2.33 -13.09
N PRO A 274 19.00 -1.20 -13.82
CA PRO A 274 17.75 -0.77 -14.42
C PRO A 274 17.28 -1.75 -15.49
N TRP A 275 15.98 -1.75 -15.74
CA TRP A 275 15.44 -2.33 -16.96
C TRP A 275 15.76 -1.42 -18.15
N TYR A 276 16.03 -2.01 -19.31
CA TYR A 276 16.16 -1.28 -20.56
C TYR A 276 15.15 -1.84 -21.55
N ASP A 277 14.20 -1.01 -21.95
CA ASP A 277 13.17 -1.42 -22.90
C ASP A 277 13.72 -1.41 -24.35
N PRO A 278 13.65 -2.52 -25.09
CA PRO A 278 14.26 -2.62 -26.41
C PRO A 278 13.55 -1.80 -27.50
N GLU A 279 12.27 -1.48 -27.31
CA GLU A 279 11.42 -0.80 -28.30
C GLU A 279 11.49 0.74 -28.18
N SER A 280 11.32 1.24 -26.95
CA SER A 280 11.32 2.67 -26.62
C SER A 280 12.72 3.22 -26.35
N HIS A 281 13.68 2.34 -26.00
CA HIS A 281 15.03 2.66 -25.52
C HIS A 281 15.06 3.43 -24.19
N VAL A 282 14.02 3.27 -23.37
CA VAL A 282 13.91 3.90 -22.05
C VAL A 282 14.56 3.02 -20.98
N TYR A 283 15.29 3.65 -20.06
CA TYR A 283 15.77 2.98 -18.84
C TYR A 283 14.78 3.18 -17.69
N VAL A 284 14.46 2.11 -16.96
CA VAL A 284 13.53 2.12 -15.81
C VAL A 284 14.29 1.81 -14.53
N PHE A 285 14.16 2.70 -13.55
CA PHE A 285 14.78 2.58 -12.23
C PHE A 285 13.73 2.48 -11.14
N GLN A 286 13.99 1.64 -10.14
CA GLN A 286 13.17 1.50 -8.94
C GLN A 286 14.08 1.17 -7.76
N ASN A 287 13.99 1.91 -6.67
CA ASN A 287 14.59 1.54 -5.40
C ASN A 287 13.56 0.85 -4.48
N TYR A 288 14.05 0.26 -3.40
CA TYR A 288 13.20 -0.24 -2.33
C TYR A 288 12.53 0.92 -1.58
N GLY A 289 11.41 0.65 -0.91
CA GLY A 289 10.61 1.65 -0.20
C GLY A 289 10.90 1.79 1.29
N GLY A 290 9.97 2.37 2.02
CA GLY A 290 9.98 2.56 3.47
C GLY A 290 11.12 3.43 3.97
N GLY A 291 11.68 4.32 3.13
CA GLY A 291 12.86 5.11 3.49
C GLY A 291 14.13 4.28 3.71
N SER A 292 14.14 2.99 3.37
CA SER A 292 15.28 2.11 3.61
C SER A 292 16.36 2.20 2.52
N GLU A 293 15.97 2.66 1.33
CA GLU A 293 16.84 2.81 0.16
C GLU A 293 16.53 4.13 -0.56
N PHE A 294 17.53 4.68 -1.25
CA PHE A 294 17.36 5.78 -2.22
C PHE A 294 18.22 5.53 -3.46
N GLY A 295 17.82 6.07 -4.61
CA GLY A 295 18.57 5.98 -5.86
C GLY A 295 19.58 7.11 -6.08
N HIS A 296 20.70 6.82 -6.74
CA HIS A 296 21.60 7.85 -7.28
C HIS A 296 22.34 7.40 -8.54
N ILE A 297 21.97 8.00 -9.67
CA ILE A 297 22.68 7.85 -10.95
C ILE A 297 23.18 9.20 -11.47
N LYS A 298 24.20 9.16 -12.33
CA LYS A 298 24.75 10.33 -13.00
C LYS A 298 24.39 10.26 -14.47
N MET A 299 23.39 11.03 -14.87
CA MET A 299 23.02 11.16 -16.28
C MET A 299 24.13 11.85 -17.05
N LYS A 300 24.48 11.29 -18.21
CA LYS A 300 25.44 11.85 -19.15
C LYS A 300 24.68 12.40 -20.34
N ILE A 301 24.90 13.68 -20.58
CA ILE A 301 24.23 14.43 -21.64
C ILE A 301 25.32 15.02 -22.53
N ASP A 302 25.22 14.80 -23.83
CA ASP A 302 26.15 15.37 -24.79
C ASP A 302 25.96 16.89 -24.84
N SER A 303 27.01 17.66 -24.60
CA SER A 303 26.89 19.11 -24.41
C SER A 303 26.62 19.89 -25.70
N GLU A 304 26.77 19.26 -26.87
CA GLU A 304 26.52 19.91 -28.17
C GLU A 304 25.11 19.60 -28.66
N THR A 305 24.75 18.32 -28.66
CA THR A 305 23.45 17.84 -29.13
C THR A 305 22.37 17.90 -28.06
N LYS A 306 22.75 18.08 -26.79
CA LYS A 306 21.91 18.03 -25.59
C LYS A 306 21.14 16.73 -25.38
N LYS A 307 21.50 15.67 -26.12
CA LYS A 307 20.87 14.36 -26.01
C LYS A 307 21.43 13.59 -24.82
N PHE A 308 20.56 12.82 -24.17
CA PHE A 308 20.96 11.78 -23.25
C PHE A 308 21.82 10.74 -23.99
N VAL A 309 22.97 10.37 -23.40
CA VAL A 309 23.90 9.39 -23.98
C VAL A 309 24.16 8.18 -23.07
N GLY A 310 23.52 8.14 -21.91
CA GLY A 310 23.65 7.07 -20.92
C GLY A 310 23.83 7.60 -19.50
N PHE A 311 24.12 6.69 -18.57
CA PHE A 311 24.30 7.01 -17.16
C PHE A 311 25.51 6.27 -16.57
N GLU A 312 26.01 6.77 -15.44
CA GLU A 312 26.95 6.08 -14.57
C GLU A 312 26.31 5.90 -13.20
N ASN A 313 26.51 4.74 -12.55
CA ASN A 313 26.13 4.61 -11.15
C ASN A 313 27.09 5.43 -10.29
N ALA A 314 26.54 6.21 -9.35
CA ALA A 314 27.37 6.99 -8.44
C ALA A 314 28.19 6.10 -7.50
N ILE A 315 27.68 4.89 -7.23
CA ILE A 315 28.31 3.81 -6.48
C ILE A 315 28.40 2.60 -7.41
N TYR A 316 29.55 1.92 -7.39
CA TYR A 316 29.88 0.89 -8.38
C TYR A 316 28.81 -0.23 -8.41
N ASN A 317 28.26 -0.47 -9.61
CA ASN A 317 27.24 -1.48 -9.91
C ASN A 317 25.94 -1.38 -9.09
N ASP A 318 25.58 -0.18 -8.62
CA ASP A 318 24.44 -0.06 -7.72
C ASP A 318 23.67 1.25 -7.91
N ALA A 319 22.49 1.16 -8.54
CA ALA A 319 21.61 2.31 -8.76
C ALA A 319 20.86 2.74 -7.48
N GLY A 320 20.52 1.78 -6.61
CA GLY A 320 19.86 1.99 -5.31
C GLY A 320 20.86 1.87 -4.16
N GLN A 321 20.64 2.56 -3.04
CA GLN A 321 21.59 2.65 -1.93
C GLN A 321 20.88 2.43 -0.60
N THR A 322 21.08 1.25 0.00
CA THR A 322 20.53 0.97 1.34
C THR A 322 21.09 1.97 2.34
N ALA A 323 20.22 2.67 3.06
CA ALA A 323 20.54 3.79 3.94
C ALA A 323 21.17 3.35 5.28
N MET A 324 22.14 2.43 5.25
CA MET A 324 22.86 1.91 6.41
C MET A 324 23.54 3.06 7.17
N GLN A 325 23.30 3.13 8.48
CA GLN A 325 23.77 4.23 9.33
C GLN A 325 25.31 4.40 9.29
N GLU A 326 26.05 3.31 9.14
CA GLU A 326 27.52 3.31 9.02
C GLU A 326 28.02 4.01 7.76
N ARG A 327 27.22 3.98 6.69
CA ARG A 327 27.56 4.51 5.37
C ARG A 327 26.98 5.91 5.14
N PHE A 328 25.79 6.13 5.66
CA PHE A 328 25.02 7.36 5.48
C PHE A 328 24.63 7.90 6.86
N PRO A 329 25.53 8.65 7.56
CA PRO A 329 25.23 9.15 8.89
C PRO A 329 24.03 10.11 8.86
N ALA A 330 23.13 9.97 9.83
CA ALA A 330 21.90 10.74 9.93
C ALA A 330 22.15 12.25 10.08
N ASP A 331 21.38 13.06 9.35
CA ASP A 331 21.28 14.48 9.61
C ASP A 331 20.57 14.71 10.95
N LYS A 332 21.27 15.33 11.91
CA LYS A 332 20.78 15.45 13.30
C LYS A 332 19.49 16.25 13.43
N GLU A 333 19.34 17.31 12.63
CA GLU A 333 18.16 18.17 12.68
C GLU A 333 16.95 17.44 12.11
N THR A 334 17.11 16.83 10.93
CA THR A 334 16.07 16.00 10.31
C THR A 334 15.65 14.84 11.21
N ALA A 335 16.61 14.11 11.80
CA ALA A 335 16.32 12.99 12.71
C ALA A 335 15.56 13.45 13.96
N THR A 336 15.97 14.57 14.57
CA THR A 336 15.28 15.13 15.74
C THR A 336 13.85 15.54 15.39
N LYS A 337 13.64 16.19 14.24
CA LYS A 337 12.32 16.59 13.77
C LYS A 337 11.44 15.36 13.51
N ALA A 338 11.97 14.34 12.83
CA ALA A 338 11.22 13.13 12.48
C ALA A 338 10.80 12.36 13.74
N ASN A 339 11.74 12.13 14.66
CA ASN A 339 11.45 11.43 15.91
C ASN A 339 10.44 12.20 16.78
N SER A 340 10.57 13.52 16.91
CA SER A 340 9.60 14.32 17.67
C SER A 340 8.20 14.31 17.04
N THR A 341 8.12 14.25 15.71
CA THR A 341 6.84 14.17 14.99
C THR A 341 6.22 12.79 15.19
N LEU A 342 7.01 11.72 15.08
CA LEU A 342 6.56 10.35 15.35
C LEU A 342 6.09 10.20 16.81
N GLU A 343 6.82 10.73 17.80
CA GLU A 343 6.40 10.68 19.20
C GLU A 343 5.02 11.34 19.43
N LYS A 344 4.77 12.49 18.80
CA LYS A 344 3.47 13.18 18.86
C LYS A 344 2.38 12.37 18.16
N ALA A 345 2.69 11.80 17.00
CA ALA A 345 1.79 10.94 16.26
C ALA A 345 1.41 9.71 17.08
N MET A 346 2.39 9.00 17.62
CA MET A 346 2.21 7.84 18.48
C MET A 346 1.39 8.19 19.73
N LYS A 347 1.66 9.33 20.37
CA LYS A 347 0.83 9.79 21.48
C LYS A 347 -0.62 9.91 21.05
N ASN A 348 -0.92 10.58 19.93
CA ASN A 348 -2.29 10.76 19.43
C ASN A 348 -2.95 9.45 18.99
N LEU A 349 -2.18 8.48 18.48
CA LEU A 349 -2.68 7.17 18.04
C LEU A 349 -3.17 6.33 19.23
N TYR A 350 -2.46 6.41 20.35
CA TYR A 350 -2.74 5.62 21.56
C TYR A 350 -3.34 6.44 22.72
N ASP A 351 -3.75 7.69 22.46
CA ASP A 351 -4.47 8.51 23.45
C ASP A 351 -5.95 8.17 23.38
N TYR A 352 -6.50 7.77 24.53
CA TYR A 352 -7.90 7.38 24.62
C TYR A 352 -8.81 8.57 24.31
N LYS A 353 -9.65 8.42 23.29
CA LYS A 353 -10.75 9.35 23.03
C LYS A 353 -12.03 8.69 23.49
N GLU A 354 -12.67 9.30 24.49
CA GLU A 354 -13.98 8.84 24.97
C GLU A 354 -14.95 8.73 23.80
N ILE A 355 -15.54 7.54 23.65
CA ILE A 355 -16.59 7.27 22.67
C ILE A 355 -17.86 7.99 23.14
N LYS A 356 -18.15 9.17 22.59
CA LYS A 356 -19.33 9.97 22.96
C LYS A 356 -20.58 9.48 22.24
N ALA A 357 -21.66 9.28 23.01
CA ALA A 357 -22.89 8.60 22.60
C ALA A 357 -23.90 9.46 21.82
N GLU A 358 -23.57 10.63 21.29
CA GLU A 358 -24.54 11.46 20.56
C GLU A 358 -24.36 11.35 19.06
N VAL A 359 -25.03 10.39 18.43
CA VAL A 359 -25.10 10.34 16.96
C VAL A 359 -26.49 10.00 16.46
N LYS A 360 -26.95 10.75 15.44
CA LYS A 360 -28.17 10.47 14.68
C LYS A 360 -27.87 9.43 13.62
N ILE A 361 -28.52 8.27 13.73
CA ILE A 361 -28.51 7.22 12.72
C ILE A 361 -29.50 7.60 11.61
N SER A 362 -29.16 7.29 10.36
CA SER A 362 -30.08 7.51 9.22
C SER A 362 -31.12 6.40 9.12
N GLU A 363 -32.39 6.75 8.97
CA GLU A 363 -33.54 5.83 8.84
C GLU A 363 -33.66 5.16 7.45
N ALA A 364 -32.56 4.67 6.87
CA ALA A 364 -32.62 3.94 5.60
C ALA A 364 -33.04 2.48 5.85
N LYS A 365 -34.25 2.11 5.42
CA LYS A 365 -34.76 0.73 5.58
C LYS A 365 -34.10 -0.24 4.59
N ALA A 366 -33.59 -1.36 5.10
CA ALA A 366 -32.94 -2.43 4.30
C ALA A 366 -33.90 -3.22 3.38
N GLU A 367 -35.22 -3.08 3.58
CA GLU A 367 -36.26 -3.94 2.97
C GLU A 367 -36.34 -3.88 1.44
N ASP A 368 -35.80 -2.84 0.78
CA ASP A 368 -35.96 -2.63 -0.67
C ASP A 368 -34.87 -3.31 -1.54
N PHE A 369 -33.80 -3.85 -0.93
CA PHE A 369 -32.65 -4.41 -1.66
C PHE A 369 -32.67 -5.94 -1.80
N ARG A 370 -33.21 -6.67 -0.81
CA ARG A 370 -33.26 -8.15 -0.86
C ARG A 370 -34.11 -8.70 -2.00
N ALA A 371 -35.12 -7.97 -2.45
CA ALA A 371 -36.04 -8.44 -3.48
C ALA A 371 -35.47 -8.38 -4.91
N LYS A 372 -34.33 -7.71 -5.13
CA LYS A 372 -33.75 -7.47 -6.46
C LYS A 372 -32.39 -8.16 -6.69
N ARG A 373 -31.91 -8.95 -5.72
CA ARG A 373 -30.61 -9.62 -5.82
C ARG A 373 -30.69 -10.90 -6.67
N PRO A 374 -29.59 -11.29 -7.34
CA PRO A 374 -29.39 -12.68 -7.77
C PRO A 374 -29.53 -13.64 -6.57
N ASN A 375 -29.95 -14.87 -6.83
CA ASN A 375 -30.11 -15.92 -5.82
C ASN A 375 -29.69 -17.26 -6.44
N ASN A 376 -28.40 -17.38 -6.74
CA ASN A 376 -27.79 -18.60 -7.25
C ASN A 376 -27.44 -19.59 -6.12
N TRP A 377 -27.31 -19.14 -4.87
CA TRP A 377 -26.94 -19.96 -3.73
C TRP A 377 -27.99 -19.90 -2.61
N GLU A 378 -28.48 -21.05 -2.15
CA GLU A 378 -29.46 -21.12 -1.06
C GLU A 378 -28.75 -21.07 0.31
N VAL A 379 -28.14 -19.93 0.65
CA VAL A 379 -27.48 -19.74 1.96
C VAL A 379 -28.50 -19.26 3.01
N PRO A 380 -28.61 -19.93 4.17
CA PRO A 380 -29.53 -19.49 5.21
C PRO A 380 -29.00 -18.25 5.94
N SER A 381 -29.92 -17.35 6.30
CA SER A 381 -29.62 -16.21 7.17
C SER A 381 -29.12 -16.68 8.54
N VAL A 382 -28.06 -16.03 9.02
CA VAL A 382 -27.60 -16.17 10.40
C VAL A 382 -28.27 -15.18 11.34
N ASN A 383 -28.86 -14.12 10.79
CA ASN A 383 -29.44 -13.01 11.55
C ASN A 383 -30.66 -13.43 12.37
N LEU A 384 -30.66 -13.12 13.67
CA LEU A 384 -31.82 -13.24 14.56
C LEU A 384 -32.17 -11.89 15.20
N GLU A 385 -33.46 -11.54 15.20
CA GLU A 385 -34.01 -10.20 15.58
C GLU A 385 -33.53 -9.66 16.96
N ASP A 386 -33.17 -10.55 17.89
CA ASP A 386 -32.74 -10.22 19.24
C ASP A 386 -31.24 -10.36 19.51
N GLU A 387 -30.45 -10.73 18.52
CA GLU A 387 -29.00 -10.94 18.65
C GLU A 387 -28.20 -9.85 17.92
N ILE A 388 -26.91 -9.80 18.22
CA ILE A 388 -25.89 -9.22 17.36
C ILE A 388 -25.19 -10.40 16.69
N ASP A 389 -25.20 -10.43 15.37
CA ASP A 389 -24.57 -11.46 14.55
C ASP A 389 -23.31 -10.90 13.89
N ILE A 390 -22.14 -11.45 14.24
CA ILE A 390 -20.86 -11.05 13.67
C ILE A 390 -20.16 -12.23 12.99
N ILE A 391 -19.56 -11.96 11.83
CA ILE A 391 -18.81 -12.95 11.04
C ILE A 391 -17.36 -12.48 10.89
N THR A 392 -16.41 -13.40 11.07
CA THR A 392 -15.05 -13.24 10.54
C THR A 392 -14.88 -14.08 9.29
N TRP A 393 -14.22 -13.53 8.26
CA TRP A 393 -14.07 -14.18 6.98
C TRP A 393 -12.79 -13.74 6.26
N ASN A 394 -11.81 -14.64 6.19
CA ASN A 394 -10.68 -14.50 5.29
C ASN A 394 -11.19 -14.75 3.85
N LEU A 395 -10.96 -13.80 2.95
CA LEU A 395 -11.43 -13.83 1.56
C LEU A 395 -10.31 -14.14 0.55
N GLU A 396 -9.16 -14.62 1.01
CA GLU A 396 -8.00 -15.07 0.21
C GLU A 396 -7.75 -14.26 -1.08
N PHE A 397 -6.88 -13.25 -1.01
CA PHE A 397 -6.52 -12.38 -2.15
C PHE A 397 -7.68 -11.58 -2.79
N PHE A 398 -8.71 -11.21 -2.04
CA PHE A 398 -9.90 -10.52 -2.54
C PHE A 398 -9.60 -9.33 -3.48
N PRO A 399 -10.25 -9.27 -4.67
CA PRO A 399 -11.12 -10.30 -5.24
C PRO A 399 -10.32 -11.47 -5.83
N ALA A 400 -10.84 -12.69 -5.65
CA ALA A 400 -10.23 -13.91 -6.19
C ALA A 400 -10.44 -14.06 -7.72
N SER A 401 -11.61 -13.63 -8.21
CA SER A 401 -12.05 -13.73 -9.61
C SER A 401 -12.83 -12.48 -10.06
N ASP A 402 -12.24 -11.31 -9.83
CA ASP A 402 -12.73 -9.99 -10.29
C ASP A 402 -14.24 -9.78 -10.01
N GLU A 403 -15.04 -9.48 -11.04
CA GLU A 403 -16.48 -9.21 -10.91
C GLU A 403 -17.26 -10.42 -10.39
N GLU A 404 -16.86 -11.66 -10.72
CA GLU A 404 -17.54 -12.88 -10.25
C GLU A 404 -17.47 -12.99 -8.72
N THR A 405 -16.34 -12.61 -8.11
CA THR A 405 -16.21 -12.53 -6.64
C THR A 405 -17.20 -11.52 -6.06
N ILE A 406 -17.33 -10.34 -6.68
CA ILE A 406 -18.22 -9.29 -6.16
C ILE A 406 -19.68 -9.72 -6.22
N GLU A 407 -20.11 -10.34 -7.32
CA GLU A 407 -21.47 -10.86 -7.44
C GLU A 407 -21.76 -11.91 -6.36
N ALA A 408 -20.91 -12.95 -6.27
CA ALA A 408 -21.08 -14.04 -5.31
C ALA A 408 -21.03 -13.55 -3.85
N LEU A 409 -20.03 -12.75 -3.49
CA LEU A 409 -19.87 -12.25 -2.12
C LEU A 409 -21.04 -11.35 -1.72
N SER A 410 -21.48 -10.45 -2.61
CA SER A 410 -22.59 -9.55 -2.31
C SER A 410 -23.91 -10.31 -2.09
N GLU A 411 -24.18 -11.34 -2.90
CA GLU A 411 -25.34 -12.22 -2.73
C GLU A 411 -25.30 -12.92 -1.37
N ILE A 412 -24.19 -13.60 -1.08
CA ILE A 412 -24.02 -14.38 0.14
C ILE A 412 -24.07 -13.50 1.39
N MET A 413 -23.45 -12.32 1.38
CA MET A 413 -23.53 -11.38 2.51
C MET A 413 -24.97 -10.91 2.75
N MET A 414 -25.76 -10.72 1.70
CA MET A 414 -27.18 -10.36 1.81
C MET A 414 -28.09 -11.54 2.22
N ASP A 415 -27.68 -12.78 1.95
CA ASP A 415 -28.37 -13.99 2.41
C ASP A 415 -28.08 -14.28 3.88
N LEU A 416 -26.80 -14.27 4.26
CA LEU A 416 -26.34 -14.42 5.64
C LEU A 416 -26.90 -13.32 6.55
N ASP A 417 -26.94 -12.09 6.04
CA ASP A 417 -27.51 -10.93 6.72
C ASP A 417 -26.89 -10.64 8.10
N ALA A 418 -25.62 -10.98 8.31
CA ALA A 418 -24.94 -10.68 9.57
C ALA A 418 -24.88 -9.16 9.81
N ASP A 419 -24.88 -8.76 11.07
CA ASP A 419 -24.85 -7.34 11.41
C ASP A 419 -23.49 -6.70 11.13
N ILE A 420 -22.42 -7.50 11.27
CA ILE A 420 -21.03 -7.11 11.02
C ILE A 420 -20.27 -8.24 10.34
N PHE A 421 -19.45 -7.89 9.35
CA PHE A 421 -18.46 -8.77 8.73
C PHE A 421 -17.06 -8.17 8.93
N ALA A 422 -16.14 -8.94 9.48
CA ALA A 422 -14.71 -8.65 9.51
C ALA A 422 -14.05 -9.46 8.40
N LEU A 423 -13.56 -8.76 7.36
CA LEU A 423 -12.98 -9.35 6.16
C LEU A 423 -11.45 -9.23 6.19
N GLN A 424 -10.74 -10.29 5.82
CA GLN A 424 -9.28 -10.30 5.72
C GLN A 424 -8.82 -10.57 4.28
N GLU A 425 -7.54 -10.25 4.01
CA GLU A 425 -6.87 -10.48 2.72
C GLU A 425 -7.42 -9.69 1.54
N ILE A 426 -7.74 -8.42 1.78
CA ILE A 426 -8.18 -7.49 0.74
C ILE A 426 -6.96 -7.06 -0.09
N ARG A 427 -6.73 -7.70 -1.23
CA ARG A 427 -5.64 -7.36 -2.14
C ARG A 427 -5.90 -6.04 -2.86
N TYR A 428 -7.15 -5.78 -3.25
CA TYR A 428 -7.54 -4.58 -4.00
C TYR A 428 -8.72 -3.85 -3.36
N THR A 429 -8.41 -2.91 -2.47
CA THR A 429 -9.39 -2.14 -1.67
C THR A 429 -10.39 -1.32 -2.48
N GLY A 430 -10.06 -0.95 -3.73
CA GLY A 430 -10.99 -0.28 -4.62
C GLY A 430 -12.24 -1.10 -4.94
N TRP A 431 -12.11 -2.43 -5.04
CA TRP A 431 -13.20 -3.36 -5.33
C TRP A 431 -14.23 -3.47 -4.19
N LEU A 432 -13.86 -3.08 -2.96
CA LEU A 432 -14.84 -2.92 -1.89
C LEU A 432 -15.89 -1.87 -2.27
N SER A 433 -15.58 -0.89 -3.12
CA SER A 433 -16.57 0.09 -3.61
C SER A 433 -17.68 -0.60 -4.42
N ASP A 434 -17.30 -1.55 -5.29
CA ASP A 434 -18.24 -2.31 -6.11
C ASP A 434 -19.10 -3.25 -5.25
N LEU A 435 -18.49 -3.87 -4.23
CA LEU A 435 -19.23 -4.62 -3.21
C LEU A 435 -20.26 -3.72 -2.51
N MET A 436 -19.82 -2.57 -1.97
CA MET A 436 -20.69 -1.68 -1.20
C MET A 436 -21.84 -1.08 -2.03
N GLU A 437 -21.68 -0.94 -3.35
CA GLU A 437 -22.78 -0.54 -4.25
C GLU A 437 -23.89 -1.60 -4.33
N LYS A 438 -23.55 -2.88 -4.18
CA LYS A 438 -24.51 -4.00 -4.15
C LYS A 438 -25.12 -4.26 -2.78
N ILE A 439 -24.44 -3.84 -1.70
CA ILE A 439 -24.93 -3.98 -0.31
C ILE A 439 -25.15 -2.62 0.39
N PRO A 440 -25.97 -1.71 -0.18
CA PRO A 440 -25.99 -0.29 0.20
C PRO A 440 -26.55 0.02 1.59
N HIS A 441 -27.05 -0.97 2.34
CA HIS A 441 -27.46 -0.82 3.75
C HIS A 441 -26.28 -1.00 4.72
N TYR A 442 -25.15 -1.52 4.25
CA TYR A 442 -23.92 -1.58 5.03
C TYR A 442 -23.06 -0.31 4.87
N GLY A 443 -22.22 -0.06 5.86
CA GLY A 443 -21.10 0.87 5.86
C GLY A 443 -19.78 0.10 5.84
N LEU A 444 -18.69 0.81 5.57
CA LEU A 444 -17.35 0.23 5.40
C LEU A 444 -16.33 0.97 6.26
N VAL A 445 -15.49 0.19 6.93
CA VAL A 445 -14.20 0.60 7.50
C VAL A 445 -13.14 -0.21 6.77
N ALA A 446 -12.14 0.42 6.17
CA ALA A 446 -11.04 -0.27 5.48
C ALA A 446 -9.70 0.20 6.03
N SER A 447 -8.71 -0.69 6.01
CA SER A 447 -7.34 -0.34 6.40
C SER A 447 -6.81 0.85 5.61
N GLN A 448 -5.97 1.64 6.28
CA GLN A 448 -5.34 2.86 5.77
C GLN A 448 -3.83 2.80 5.89
N GLN A 449 -3.27 1.93 6.74
CA GLN A 449 -1.84 1.91 7.07
C GLN A 449 -1.18 0.55 6.82
N ALA A 450 -1.90 -0.43 6.27
CA ALA A 450 -1.32 -1.72 5.96
C ALA A 450 -0.24 -1.60 4.86
N SER A 451 0.83 -2.38 4.99
CA SER A 451 1.90 -2.47 4.01
C SER A 451 1.72 -3.63 3.04
N PHE A 452 0.88 -4.62 3.38
CA PHE A 452 0.61 -5.78 2.53
C PHE A 452 -0.82 -6.30 2.72
N MET A 453 -1.69 -6.02 1.75
CA MET A 453 -3.13 -6.27 1.80
C MET A 453 -3.84 -5.54 2.94
N ASP A 454 -5.13 -5.27 2.74
CA ASP A 454 -5.95 -4.54 3.68
C ASP A 454 -6.89 -5.48 4.46
N LEU A 455 -7.42 -4.95 5.56
CA LEU A 455 -8.53 -5.51 6.31
C LEU A 455 -9.76 -4.63 6.11
N ALA A 456 -10.96 -5.20 6.28
CA ALA A 456 -12.20 -4.43 6.25
C ALA A 456 -13.18 -4.85 7.34
N ILE A 457 -13.99 -3.90 7.80
CA ILE A 457 -15.16 -4.13 8.65
C ILE A 457 -16.37 -3.56 7.90
N VAL A 458 -17.32 -4.42 7.58
CA VAL A 458 -18.59 -4.07 6.94
C VAL A 458 -19.69 -4.18 7.99
N TYR A 459 -20.54 -3.15 8.16
CA TYR A 459 -21.50 -3.08 9.27
C TYR A 459 -22.85 -2.49 8.87
N LYS A 460 -23.96 -2.95 9.45
CA LYS A 460 -25.30 -2.39 9.17
C LYS A 460 -25.43 -0.95 9.69
N LYS A 461 -25.72 0.01 8.81
CA LYS A 461 -25.70 1.45 9.14
C LYS A 461 -26.86 1.90 10.02
N ASP A 462 -27.96 1.16 10.03
CA ASP A 462 -29.15 1.42 10.84
C ASP A 462 -28.99 0.90 12.28
N MET A 463 -28.02 0.01 12.53
CA MET A 463 -27.72 -0.56 13.84
C MET A 463 -26.45 0.01 14.47
N PHE A 464 -25.43 0.32 13.66
CA PHE A 464 -24.12 0.75 14.14
C PHE A 464 -23.72 2.09 13.54
N HIS A 465 -23.16 2.95 14.40
CA HIS A 465 -22.52 4.18 13.99
C HIS A 465 -21.03 4.16 14.32
N LEU A 466 -20.17 4.27 13.30
CA LEU A 466 -18.72 4.37 13.47
C LEU A 466 -18.34 5.73 14.08
N VAL A 467 -17.72 5.73 15.25
CA VAL A 467 -17.21 6.94 15.93
C VAL A 467 -15.70 7.11 15.82
N GLY A 468 -14.97 6.04 15.51
CA GLY A 468 -13.52 6.04 15.43
C GLY A 468 -12.96 4.84 14.69
N GLN A 469 -11.78 5.03 14.09
CA GLN A 469 -10.98 3.98 13.48
C GLN A 469 -9.52 4.17 13.90
N THR A 470 -8.85 3.07 14.23
CA THR A 470 -7.42 3.05 14.56
C THR A 470 -6.78 1.76 14.02
N GLU A 471 -5.52 1.83 13.59
CA GLU A 471 -4.70 0.65 13.30
C GLU A 471 -3.51 0.62 14.27
N PRO A 472 -3.66 0.01 15.47
CA PRO A 472 -2.54 -0.15 16.38
C PRO A 472 -1.40 -0.91 15.72
N PHE A 473 -0.18 -0.56 16.10
CA PHE A 473 1.07 -1.16 15.61
C PHE A 473 1.42 -0.85 14.15
N ALA A 474 0.73 0.09 13.51
CA ALA A 474 1.04 0.52 12.14
C ALA A 474 2.46 1.11 11.99
N GLU A 475 3.09 1.58 13.07
CA GLU A 475 4.48 2.02 13.03
C GLU A 475 5.48 0.88 12.78
N ASN A 476 5.09 -0.37 13.03
CA ASN A 476 5.86 -1.58 12.74
C ASN A 476 4.93 -2.81 12.75
N ASP A 477 4.38 -3.11 11.58
CA ASP A 477 3.39 -4.17 11.35
C ASP A 477 4.01 -5.57 11.13
N TYR A 478 5.32 -5.73 11.36
CA TYR A 478 6.04 -6.98 11.10
C TYR A 478 5.40 -8.19 11.80
N ASP A 479 4.97 -8.07 13.04
CA ASP A 479 4.37 -9.21 13.76
C ASP A 479 2.99 -9.60 13.19
N TYR A 480 2.31 -8.68 12.48
CA TYR A 480 1.00 -8.87 11.87
C TYR A 480 1.07 -9.03 10.35
N ALA A 481 2.20 -9.51 9.83
CA ALA A 481 2.36 -9.86 8.41
C ALA A 481 1.97 -8.74 7.42
N GLY A 482 2.25 -7.48 7.78
CA GLY A 482 1.96 -6.32 6.94
C GLY A 482 0.53 -5.76 7.08
N ARG A 483 -0.29 -6.35 7.97
CA ARG A 483 -1.70 -6.02 8.23
C ARG A 483 -1.89 -5.66 9.71
N PRO A 484 -1.55 -4.43 10.13
CA PRO A 484 -1.81 -4.01 11.50
C PRO A 484 -3.32 -4.21 11.82
N PRO A 485 -3.68 -4.64 13.05
CA PRO A 485 -5.08 -4.88 13.39
C PRO A 485 -5.95 -3.65 13.11
N LEU A 486 -7.07 -3.83 12.44
CA LEU A 486 -8.03 -2.78 12.14
C LEU A 486 -9.06 -2.68 13.26
N ARG A 487 -8.99 -1.62 14.07
CA ARG A 487 -9.98 -1.31 15.11
C ARG A 487 -11.02 -0.34 14.58
N GLY A 488 -12.30 -0.73 14.65
CA GLY A 488 -13.45 0.15 14.51
C GLY A 488 -14.16 0.32 15.86
N ASP A 489 -14.35 1.57 16.27
CA ASP A 489 -15.15 1.92 17.45
C ASP A 489 -16.55 2.34 17.01
N PHE A 490 -17.57 1.67 17.54
CA PHE A 490 -18.96 1.81 17.14
C PHE A 490 -19.85 2.18 18.32
N ILE A 491 -20.94 2.88 18.03
CA ILE A 491 -22.13 2.94 18.88
C ILE A 491 -23.19 2.02 18.28
N TYR A 492 -23.57 0.99 19.03
CA TYR A 492 -24.72 0.15 18.72
C TYR A 492 -26.00 0.78 19.28
N TYR A 493 -27.01 0.95 18.44
CA TYR A 493 -28.31 1.50 18.82
C TYR A 493 -29.37 0.41 18.85
N LYS A 494 -29.95 0.15 20.02
CA LYS A 494 -31.12 -0.73 20.15
C LYS A 494 -32.02 -0.25 21.27
N ASN A 495 -33.32 -0.18 21.00
CA ASN A 495 -34.35 0.18 21.98
C ASN A 495 -34.11 1.50 22.74
N GLY A 496 -33.45 2.48 22.09
CA GLY A 496 -33.13 3.77 22.70
C GLY A 496 -31.86 3.78 23.58
N GLU A 497 -31.13 2.67 23.64
CA GLU A 497 -29.83 2.58 24.31
C GLU A 497 -28.68 2.72 23.30
N ASN A 498 -27.59 3.37 23.75
CA ASN A 498 -26.35 3.52 22.99
C ASN A 498 -25.26 2.71 23.69
N ILE A 499 -24.83 1.63 23.05
CA ILE A 499 -23.85 0.71 23.62
C ILE A 499 -22.54 0.84 22.82
N PRO A 500 -21.45 1.35 23.43
CA PRO A 500 -20.17 1.44 22.74
C PRO A 500 -19.59 0.05 22.53
N LEU A 501 -19.07 -0.24 21.34
CA LEU A 501 -18.42 -1.51 20.98
C LEU A 501 -17.09 -1.20 20.30
N SER A 502 -16.04 -1.95 20.65
CA SER A 502 -14.76 -1.90 19.97
C SER A 502 -14.51 -3.23 19.28
N ILE A 503 -14.40 -3.19 17.95
CA ILE A 503 -14.19 -4.37 17.11
C ILE A 503 -12.79 -4.29 16.52
N ILE A 504 -12.00 -5.33 16.72
CA ILE A 504 -10.63 -5.43 16.20
C ILE A 504 -10.58 -6.60 15.23
N ASN A 505 -10.43 -6.29 13.95
CA ASN A 505 -10.16 -7.24 12.88
C ASN A 505 -8.64 -7.46 12.75
N LEU A 506 -8.17 -8.70 12.62
CA LEU A 506 -6.75 -9.02 12.48
C LEU A 506 -6.47 -10.11 11.46
N HIS A 507 -5.22 -10.15 11.01
CA HIS A 507 -4.65 -11.28 10.28
C HIS A 507 -3.22 -11.49 10.79
N MET A 508 -2.92 -12.70 11.29
CA MET A 508 -1.60 -13.01 11.85
C MET A 508 -0.74 -13.82 10.89
N LYS A 509 0.58 -13.85 11.14
CA LYS A 509 1.50 -14.58 10.28
C LYS A 509 1.22 -16.09 10.25
N CYS A 510 0.87 -16.59 9.06
CA CYS A 510 0.73 -18.02 8.75
C CYS A 510 2.05 -18.82 8.78
N CYS A 511 1.92 -20.14 8.68
CA CYS A 511 2.98 -21.15 8.52
C CYS A 511 3.92 -21.37 9.73
N ASN A 512 4.67 -22.47 9.68
CA ASN A 512 5.50 -23.01 10.77
C ASN A 512 6.64 -22.08 11.23
N SER A 513 7.15 -21.20 10.37
CA SER A 513 8.14 -20.18 10.76
C SER A 513 7.51 -18.96 11.46
N GLY A 514 6.17 -18.93 11.58
CA GLY A 514 5.39 -17.79 12.08
C GLY A 514 5.12 -17.80 13.58
N LEU A 515 5.23 -18.94 14.29
CA LEU A 515 4.76 -19.06 15.68
C LEU A 515 5.33 -18.00 16.63
N GLN A 516 6.64 -17.70 16.54
CA GLN A 516 7.24 -16.67 17.39
C GLN A 516 6.70 -15.26 17.09
N ARG A 517 6.40 -14.96 15.81
CA ARG A 517 5.76 -13.70 15.41
C ARG A 517 4.34 -13.63 15.95
N ARG A 518 3.56 -14.72 15.88
CA ARG A 518 2.22 -14.79 16.46
C ARG A 518 2.25 -14.60 17.98
N LYS A 519 3.17 -15.26 18.69
CA LYS A 519 3.39 -15.05 20.14
C LYS A 519 3.70 -13.60 20.49
N ASN A 520 4.51 -12.92 19.67
CA ASN A 520 4.80 -11.50 19.85
C ASN A 520 3.58 -10.63 19.57
N ALA A 521 2.84 -10.92 18.49
CA ALA A 521 1.61 -10.24 18.11
C ALA A 521 0.56 -10.33 19.23
N VAL A 522 0.26 -11.54 19.73
CA VAL A 522 -0.71 -11.75 20.82
C VAL A 522 -0.30 -11.01 22.09
N LYS A 523 0.98 -11.04 22.48
CA LYS A 523 1.46 -10.29 23.66
C LYS A 523 1.28 -8.78 23.51
N LYS A 524 1.58 -8.24 22.32
CA LYS A 524 1.38 -6.81 22.00
C LYS A 524 -0.11 -6.46 22.04
N LEU A 525 -0.95 -7.26 21.39
CA LEU A 525 -2.40 -7.06 21.35
C LEU A 525 -3.01 -7.11 22.75
N HIS A 526 -2.67 -8.12 23.56
CA HIS A 526 -3.13 -8.25 24.94
C HIS A 526 -2.75 -7.02 25.78
N SER A 527 -1.49 -6.56 25.69
CA SER A 527 -1.02 -5.37 26.41
C SER A 527 -1.77 -4.10 25.98
N TYR A 528 -2.06 -3.95 24.68
CA TYR A 528 -2.86 -2.84 24.16
C TYR A 528 -4.29 -2.88 24.69
N VAL A 529 -4.95 -4.03 24.59
CA VAL A 529 -6.33 -4.23 25.05
C VAL A 529 -6.45 -4.05 26.56
N ASP A 530 -5.47 -4.54 27.35
CA ASP A 530 -5.43 -4.32 28.80
C ASP A 530 -5.40 -2.82 29.16
N LYS A 531 -4.55 -2.04 28.48
CA LYS A 531 -4.47 -0.58 28.67
C LYS A 531 -5.80 0.10 28.30
N GLU A 532 -6.40 -0.27 27.17
CA GLU A 532 -7.68 0.27 26.74
C GLU A 532 -8.83 -0.09 27.70
N TYR A 533 -8.78 -1.31 28.25
CA TYR A 533 -9.72 -1.77 29.28
C TYR A 533 -9.60 -0.95 30.56
N GLN A 534 -8.37 -0.65 31.00
CA GLN A 534 -8.10 0.22 32.15
C GLN A 534 -8.55 1.67 31.89
N ASN A 535 -8.53 2.11 30.64
CA ASN A 535 -9.03 3.43 30.20
C ASN A 535 -10.56 3.49 30.01
N GLY A 536 -11.28 2.37 30.20
CA GLY A 536 -12.74 2.32 30.23
C GLY A 536 -13.40 1.63 29.04
N THR A 537 -12.65 1.24 27.99
CA THR A 537 -13.20 0.45 26.88
C THR A 537 -13.34 -1.01 27.31
N LYS A 538 -14.54 -1.47 27.63
CA LYS A 538 -14.73 -2.86 28.12
C LYS A 538 -15.36 -3.81 27.12
N ASN A 539 -16.06 -3.27 26.12
CA ASN A 539 -16.86 -4.03 25.17
C ASN A 539 -16.03 -4.39 23.94
N PHE A 540 -15.22 -5.44 24.04
CA PHE A 540 -14.34 -5.87 22.97
C PHE A 540 -14.85 -7.11 22.24
N ILE A 541 -14.75 -7.07 20.92
CA ILE A 541 -14.75 -8.25 20.04
C ILE A 541 -13.48 -8.19 19.21
N ILE A 542 -12.66 -9.24 19.29
CA ILE A 542 -11.40 -9.35 18.57
C ILE A 542 -11.50 -10.61 17.72
N LEU A 543 -11.50 -10.44 16.40
CA LEU A 543 -11.80 -11.51 15.45
C LEU A 543 -10.93 -11.40 14.21
N GLY A 544 -10.78 -12.50 13.49
CA GLY A 544 -9.94 -12.55 12.30
C GLY A 544 -9.32 -13.92 12.08
N ASP A 545 -8.35 -13.93 11.18
CA ASP A 545 -7.47 -15.08 10.94
C ASP A 545 -6.26 -15.00 11.87
N TRP A 546 -6.30 -15.79 12.94
CA TRP A 546 -5.22 -15.88 13.93
C TRP A 546 -4.08 -16.78 13.46
N ASN A 547 -4.28 -17.56 12.40
CA ASN A 547 -3.28 -18.44 11.81
C ASN A 547 -2.63 -19.41 12.82
N ASP A 548 -3.39 -19.81 13.83
CA ASP A 548 -2.99 -20.66 14.96
C ASP A 548 -4.23 -21.36 15.51
N ASP A 549 -4.08 -22.55 16.11
CA ASP A 549 -5.23 -23.37 16.52
C ASP A 549 -5.36 -23.46 18.04
N LEU A 550 -6.56 -23.19 18.58
CA LEU A 550 -6.82 -23.19 20.03
C LEU A 550 -6.62 -24.56 20.70
N LYS A 551 -6.58 -25.67 19.93
CA LYS A 551 -6.37 -27.02 20.47
C LYS A 551 -4.90 -27.41 20.63
N ASP A 552 -3.98 -26.63 20.08
CA ASP A 552 -2.55 -26.94 20.13
C ASP A 552 -2.02 -26.94 21.57
N ALA A 553 -0.96 -27.70 21.82
CA ALA A 553 -0.43 -27.86 23.17
C ALA A 553 0.23 -26.57 23.70
N PRO A 554 0.33 -26.39 25.03
CA PRO A 554 1.04 -25.26 25.62
C PRO A 554 2.47 -25.13 25.05
N GLY A 555 2.80 -23.94 24.55
CA GLY A 555 4.06 -23.67 23.88
C GLY A 555 4.06 -23.90 22.37
N GLU A 556 3.03 -24.54 21.81
CA GLU A 556 2.82 -24.73 20.37
C GLU A 556 1.83 -23.71 19.77
N HIS A 557 1.05 -23.03 20.61
CA HIS A 557 0.17 -21.91 20.22
C HIS A 557 0.67 -20.53 20.71
N SER A 558 -0.04 -19.47 20.33
CA SER A 558 0.25 -18.07 20.67
C SER A 558 -0.66 -17.46 21.75
N PHE A 559 -1.74 -18.14 22.12
CA PHE A 559 -2.83 -17.62 22.97
C PHE A 559 -2.57 -17.47 24.48
N ASP A 560 -1.37 -17.80 24.99
CA ASP A 560 -1.07 -17.81 26.43
C ASP A 560 -1.51 -16.54 27.18
N SER A 561 -1.32 -15.36 26.58
CA SER A 561 -1.68 -14.09 27.21
C SER A 561 -3.18 -13.97 27.48
N PHE A 562 -4.03 -14.46 26.57
CA PHE A 562 -5.49 -14.42 26.73
C PHE A 562 -6.03 -15.60 27.53
N PHE A 563 -5.41 -16.79 27.45
CA PHE A 563 -5.78 -17.93 28.30
C PHE A 563 -5.57 -17.68 29.80
N ASN A 564 -4.65 -16.78 30.15
CA ASN A 564 -4.38 -16.40 31.54
C ASN A 564 -5.14 -15.13 31.99
N ASP A 565 -6.14 -14.67 31.21
CA ASP A 565 -6.90 -13.46 31.50
C ASP A 565 -8.42 -13.71 31.47
N ASP A 566 -9.02 -13.87 32.65
CA ASP A 566 -10.44 -14.19 32.81
C ASP A 566 -11.40 -13.11 32.28
N ARG A 567 -10.90 -11.92 31.90
CA ARG A 567 -11.73 -10.88 31.27
C ARG A 567 -12.09 -11.22 29.83
N PHE A 568 -11.40 -12.16 29.20
CA PHE A 568 -11.58 -12.53 27.79
C PHE A 568 -11.70 -14.04 27.63
N TYR A 569 -12.34 -14.48 26.55
CA TYR A 569 -12.34 -15.87 26.13
C TYR A 569 -12.66 -16.01 24.64
N PHE A 570 -12.23 -17.12 24.04
CA PHE A 570 -12.57 -17.46 22.66
C PHE A 570 -13.96 -18.11 22.61
N ALA A 571 -14.90 -17.48 21.89
CA ALA A 571 -16.26 -17.96 21.80
C ALA A 571 -16.35 -19.32 21.09
N ASN A 572 -15.43 -19.59 20.14
CA ASN A 572 -15.34 -20.85 19.41
C ASN A 572 -14.39 -21.91 20.04
N GLN A 573 -14.02 -21.78 21.33
CA GLN A 573 -13.11 -22.72 22.00
C GLN A 573 -13.56 -24.19 21.94
N GLU A 574 -14.86 -24.46 22.01
CA GLU A 574 -15.38 -25.84 21.95
C GLU A 574 -15.49 -26.36 20.50
N LEU A 575 -15.59 -25.45 19.51
CA LEU A 575 -15.75 -25.80 18.10
C LEU A 575 -14.48 -26.41 17.50
N VAL A 576 -13.30 -26.06 18.01
CA VAL A 576 -12.01 -26.44 17.41
C VAL A 576 -11.73 -27.95 17.41
N TYR A 577 -12.48 -28.71 18.19
CA TYR A 577 -12.39 -30.18 18.25
C TYR A 577 -13.28 -30.88 17.22
N ASP A 578 -14.17 -30.17 16.53
CA ASP A 578 -14.98 -30.70 15.43
C ASP A 578 -14.33 -30.37 14.08
N ILE A 579 -13.67 -31.36 13.49
CA ILE A 579 -12.96 -31.20 12.22
C ILE A 579 -13.88 -30.85 11.04
N GLU A 580 -15.16 -31.25 11.09
CA GLU A 580 -16.15 -30.93 10.05
C GLU A 580 -16.50 -29.44 10.04
N GLN A 581 -16.24 -28.77 11.16
CA GLN A 581 -16.46 -27.34 11.31
C GLN A 581 -15.17 -26.53 11.06
N SER A 582 -14.04 -27.14 10.72
CA SER A 582 -12.78 -26.43 10.45
C SER A 582 -12.96 -25.19 9.56
N SER A 583 -12.36 -24.07 9.97
CA SER A 583 -12.36 -22.84 9.17
C SER A 583 -11.40 -22.94 7.99
N TYR A 584 -10.38 -23.81 8.07
CA TYR A 584 -9.49 -24.14 6.95
C TYR A 584 -9.54 -25.66 6.69
N PRO A 585 -10.36 -26.13 5.72
CA PRO A 585 -10.68 -27.55 5.54
C PRO A 585 -9.71 -28.34 4.63
N HIS A 586 -8.51 -27.81 4.36
CA HIS A 586 -7.57 -28.43 3.41
C HIS A 586 -6.67 -29.50 4.01
N GLU A 587 -6.73 -30.70 3.44
CA GLU A 587 -5.80 -31.80 3.75
C GLU A 587 -4.39 -31.53 3.21
N PRO A 588 -3.31 -31.95 3.91
CA PRO A 588 -3.30 -32.67 5.19
C PRO A 588 -3.33 -31.76 6.44
N TRP A 589 -3.64 -30.48 6.28
CA TRP A 589 -3.46 -29.43 7.28
C TRP A 589 -4.79 -28.86 7.79
N VAL A 590 -5.83 -29.69 7.88
CA VAL A 590 -7.16 -29.26 8.34
C VAL A 590 -7.05 -28.60 9.72
N SER A 591 -7.43 -27.32 9.79
CA SER A 591 -7.15 -26.46 10.94
C SER A 591 -8.30 -25.50 11.23
N TYR A 592 -8.33 -25.00 12.46
CA TYR A 592 -9.18 -23.89 12.87
C TYR A 592 -8.32 -22.66 13.06
N LEU A 593 -8.32 -21.77 12.07
CA LEU A 593 -7.43 -20.59 12.05
C LEU A 593 -8.19 -19.29 12.39
N ASP A 594 -9.50 -19.29 12.17
CA ASP A 594 -10.36 -18.13 12.37
C ASP A 594 -11.04 -18.21 13.74
N HIS A 595 -10.79 -17.20 14.57
CA HIS A 595 -11.30 -17.18 15.95
C HIS A 595 -11.92 -15.86 16.33
N ILE A 596 -12.89 -15.94 17.25
CA ILE A 596 -13.62 -14.79 17.80
C ILE A 596 -13.38 -14.78 19.31
N LEU A 597 -12.54 -13.85 19.77
CA LEU A 597 -12.28 -13.55 21.17
C LEU A 597 -13.22 -12.42 21.62
N VAL A 598 -13.91 -12.62 22.73
CA VAL A 598 -14.85 -11.63 23.31
C VAL A 598 -14.47 -11.30 24.74
N SER A 599 -14.80 -10.09 25.19
CA SER A 599 -14.73 -9.73 26.60
C SER A 599 -15.92 -10.32 27.38
N GLU A 600 -15.66 -10.91 28.55
CA GLU A 600 -16.66 -11.43 29.49
C GLU A 600 -17.68 -10.35 29.93
N TYR A 601 -17.24 -9.08 29.93
CA TYR A 601 -18.12 -7.95 30.25
C TYR A 601 -19.22 -7.73 29.19
N LEU A 602 -18.91 -7.99 27.91
CA LEU A 602 -19.83 -7.84 26.79
C LEU A 602 -20.70 -9.07 26.59
N VAL A 603 -20.05 -10.23 26.54
CA VAL A 603 -20.69 -11.54 26.34
C VAL A 603 -20.27 -12.42 27.51
N PRO A 604 -21.06 -12.51 28.58
CA PRO A 604 -20.73 -13.42 29.67
C PRO A 604 -20.80 -14.89 29.22
N LYS A 605 -19.91 -15.75 29.70
CA LYS A 605 -19.91 -17.19 29.37
C LYS A 605 -21.23 -17.88 29.68
N ASP A 606 -21.96 -17.39 30.69
CA ASP A 606 -23.25 -17.93 31.14
C ASP A 606 -24.47 -17.36 30.40
N SER A 607 -24.27 -16.40 29.48
CA SER A 607 -25.37 -15.68 28.80
C SER A 607 -26.04 -16.48 27.68
N GLY A 608 -25.39 -17.53 27.19
CA GLY A 608 -25.81 -18.27 26.00
C GLY A 608 -25.55 -17.48 24.72
N TYR A 609 -24.81 -18.07 23.79
CA TYR A 609 -24.52 -17.52 22.47
C TYR A 609 -24.50 -18.66 21.44
N ARG A 610 -24.67 -18.32 20.16
CA ARG A 610 -24.55 -19.24 19.03
C ARG A 610 -23.20 -19.04 18.38
N ILE A 611 -22.51 -20.13 18.09
CA ILE A 611 -21.21 -20.11 17.41
C ILE A 611 -21.18 -21.25 16.42
N GLN A 612 -20.81 -20.97 15.17
CA GLN A 612 -20.75 -21.97 14.10
C GLN A 612 -19.76 -21.56 13.03
N THR A 613 -19.20 -22.55 12.32
CA THR A 613 -18.55 -22.31 11.03
C THR A 613 -19.58 -22.53 9.93
N ILE A 614 -19.68 -21.56 9.02
CA ILE A 614 -20.61 -21.65 7.89
C ILE A 614 -19.90 -22.43 6.79
N LEU A 615 -20.39 -23.62 6.48
CA LEU A 615 -19.79 -24.53 5.50
C LEU A 615 -20.13 -24.08 4.07
N MET A 616 -19.55 -22.95 3.65
CA MET A 616 -19.90 -22.23 2.43
C MET A 616 -19.76 -23.10 1.17
N ASP A 617 -18.73 -23.92 1.11
CA ASP A 617 -18.50 -24.93 0.09
C ASP A 617 -19.72 -25.87 -0.11
N LYS A 618 -20.46 -26.22 0.95
CA LYS A 618 -21.65 -27.07 0.85
C LYS A 618 -22.82 -26.35 0.19
N PHE A 619 -22.92 -25.03 0.35
CA PHE A 619 -23.95 -24.22 -0.30
C PHE A 619 -23.57 -23.84 -1.73
N MET A 620 -22.27 -23.72 -2.03
CA MET A 620 -21.74 -23.31 -3.33
C MET A 620 -21.52 -24.44 -4.34
N GLY A 621 -21.88 -25.68 -3.97
CA GLY A 621 -21.77 -26.85 -4.84
C GLY A 621 -20.38 -27.51 -4.82
N GLY A 622 -19.52 -27.13 -3.88
CA GLY A 622 -18.22 -27.74 -3.64
C GLY A 622 -17.11 -26.71 -3.37
N MET A 623 -16.00 -27.21 -2.81
CA MET A 623 -14.84 -26.39 -2.47
C MET A 623 -14.18 -25.74 -3.71
N GLU A 624 -14.15 -26.43 -4.85
CA GLU A 624 -13.58 -25.91 -6.10
C GLU A 624 -14.26 -24.61 -6.57
N ILE A 625 -15.59 -24.54 -6.47
CA ILE A 625 -16.34 -23.32 -6.82
C ILE A 625 -16.12 -22.24 -5.77
N TYR A 626 -16.10 -22.64 -4.49
CA TYR A 626 -15.91 -21.73 -3.38
C TYR A 626 -14.53 -21.04 -3.41
N GLU A 627 -13.45 -21.80 -3.58
CA GLU A 627 -12.08 -21.29 -3.70
C GLU A 627 -11.93 -20.38 -4.93
N LYS A 628 -12.44 -20.81 -6.09
CA LYS A 628 -12.35 -20.01 -7.32
C LYS A 628 -12.97 -18.63 -7.12
N LEU A 629 -14.12 -18.56 -6.45
CA LEU A 629 -14.91 -17.33 -6.37
C LEU A 629 -14.57 -16.50 -5.14
N LEU A 630 -14.26 -17.12 -4.00
CA LEU A 630 -14.25 -16.46 -2.69
C LEU A 630 -12.99 -16.76 -1.87
N SER A 631 -12.78 -17.99 -1.41
CA SER A 631 -11.68 -18.30 -0.48
C SER A 631 -11.51 -19.81 -0.21
N ASP A 632 -10.33 -20.19 0.27
CA ASP A 632 -10.01 -21.42 0.98
C ASP A 632 -10.43 -21.46 2.47
N HIS A 633 -10.78 -20.33 3.07
CA HIS A 633 -11.26 -20.22 4.46
C HIS A 633 -12.78 -20.14 4.53
N ARG A 634 -13.42 -20.90 5.43
CA ARG A 634 -14.85 -20.81 5.75
C ARG A 634 -15.14 -19.73 6.80
N PRO A 635 -16.23 -18.96 6.67
CA PRO A 635 -16.57 -17.93 7.65
C PRO A 635 -17.00 -18.52 8.99
N VAL A 636 -16.62 -17.86 10.09
CA VAL A 636 -17.02 -18.21 11.46
C VAL A 636 -17.98 -17.15 11.99
N ALA A 637 -19.15 -17.57 12.47
CA ALA A 637 -20.24 -16.69 12.90
C ALA A 637 -20.54 -16.82 14.39
N LEU A 638 -20.61 -15.68 15.08
CA LEU A 638 -21.03 -15.56 16.48
C LEU A 638 -22.33 -14.73 16.56
N GLY A 639 -23.38 -15.32 17.12
CA GLY A 639 -24.64 -14.63 17.45
C GLY A 639 -24.81 -14.56 18.97
N PHE A 640 -25.06 -13.37 19.52
CA PHE A 640 -25.18 -13.20 20.97
C PHE A 640 -26.15 -12.08 21.35
N LYS A 641 -26.71 -12.16 22.57
CA LYS A 641 -27.55 -11.11 23.13
C LYS A 641 -26.72 -10.21 24.03
N LEU A 642 -26.90 -8.90 23.91
CA LEU A 642 -26.37 -7.97 24.90
C LEU A 642 -27.14 -8.15 26.21
N LYS A 643 -26.42 -8.35 27.31
CA LYS A 643 -27.01 -8.26 28.65
C LYS A 643 -27.41 -6.80 28.87
N LYS A 644 -28.65 -6.54 29.30
CA LYS A 644 -29.12 -5.18 29.58
C LYS A 644 -28.06 -4.42 30.40
N PRO A 645 -27.68 -3.19 30.03
CA PRO A 645 -26.80 -2.39 30.85
C PRO A 645 -27.47 -2.18 32.22
N PHE A 646 -26.68 -2.33 33.29
CA PHE A 646 -27.11 -2.02 34.65
C PHE A 646 -27.27 -0.52 34.87
#